data_AF-A0A445INW1-F1
#
_entry.id   AF-A0A445INW1-F1
#
_cell.length_a   1.000
_cell.length_b   1.000
_cell.length_c   1.000
_cell.angle_alpha   90.00
_cell.angle_beta   90.00
_cell.angle_gamma   90.00
#
_symmetry.space_group_name_H-M   'P 1'
#
loop_
_entity.id
_entity.type
_entity.pdbx_description
1 polymer ?
#
loop_
_entity_poly.entity_id
_entity_poly.type
_entity_poly.pdbx_seq_one_letter_code
_entity_poly.pdbx_strand_id
1 'polypeptide(L)'
;MAMQYSFSGWSWRLAMEMLLALCFLVLLHANPSSARLLVNRSRGISTSTKQVTRRNLVENGLGQTPPMGWNSWNHFGCDINESVIRETADAMVSTGLAALGYRYVNIDDCWAELNRDSEDNMVPNAAAFPSGIKALADYVHSKGLKLGIYSDAGNQTCSKRMPGSLGHEEQDAKTFASWGIDYLKYDNCENNGIKATDRYPPMSEALLKTGRPIFFSMCEWGWQDPATWAKTVGNSWRTTGDIEDNWNSMTTIADANDRWVSYAGSGGWNDPDMLEVGNGGMTTEEYRAHFSIWALAKAPLLVGCDIRAMDNTTYDLISNREVIAVNQDKEGVQGKKVKSNNDLEVWAGPLSDNKVAVILWNRSSSNATVTASWSNIGLKPGTMVDAKDLWANSTQSSVSGEISAELDSHALLNASASDATRLLLNKTATGNVSREKIERYLLENGLGQTPPMGWNSWNHFGCDINESLIRETADALVSSGLAALGYKYINLDDCWAELNRDHQGNMVPKASTFPSGIKALAHYVHGKGLKLGIYSDAGNQTCSKRMPGSLGHEEQDAKTFASWGVDYLKYDNCENNGILATERYPPMSEALLKTGRPIFFSMCEWGWQDPATWAKTVGNSWRTTGDIEDNWNSMTSIADANDRWASYAGPGGWNENSNLSGFLIYVIALRILDPDMLEVGNGGMTTEEYRAHFSIWALAKAPLLVGCDIQAMDNTTYELISNREVVAVWTGPLRGNKVAVILWNRSSSNATVTACWSDIGLEPGTIVDARDLWEHSTQTSVSGKISAELDSHACKMYVLTPRRY
;
A
#
# COMPACT_ATOMS: atom_id res chain seq x y z
N MET A 1 -59.32 35.81 -49.13
CA MET A 1 -59.99 35.84 -47.81
C MET A 1 -59.00 35.20 -46.84
N ALA A 2 -58.44 35.92 -45.85
CA ALA A 2 -59.07 36.54 -44.67
C ALA A 2 -59.37 35.47 -43.58
N MET A 3 -59.07 35.66 -42.28
CA MET A 3 -58.58 36.87 -41.58
C MET A 3 -57.68 36.52 -40.35
N GLN A 4 -57.27 37.53 -39.59
CA GLN A 4 -56.28 37.50 -38.48
C GLN A 4 -56.73 36.71 -37.23
N TYR A 5 -55.80 36.35 -36.33
CA TYR A 5 -55.59 37.05 -35.03
C TYR A 5 -54.33 36.56 -34.27
N SER A 6 -53.91 37.28 -33.23
CA SER A 6 -52.62 37.12 -32.53
C SER A 6 -52.66 37.65 -31.07
N PHE A 7 -51.53 37.52 -30.33
CA PHE A 7 -51.28 37.95 -28.93
C PHE A 7 -51.99 37.16 -27.83
N SER A 8 -51.56 37.17 -26.56
CA SER A 8 -50.22 37.13 -25.93
C SER A 8 -50.40 36.92 -24.41
N GLY A 9 -49.50 36.22 -23.71
CA GLY A 9 -49.62 35.98 -22.26
C GLY A 9 -49.08 37.10 -21.36
N TRP A 10 -49.46 37.07 -20.07
CA TRP A 10 -48.72 37.54 -18.87
C TRP A 10 -49.60 37.32 -17.61
N SER A 11 -49.08 36.71 -16.52
CA SER A 11 -49.56 36.84 -15.11
C SER A 11 -49.05 35.80 -14.08
N TRP A 12 -48.06 34.96 -14.36
CA TRP A 12 -47.55 33.94 -13.40
C TRP A 12 -46.76 34.48 -12.16
N ARG A 13 -46.74 35.80 -11.91
CA ARG A 13 -46.01 36.42 -10.78
C ARG A 13 -46.85 36.72 -9.52
N LEU A 14 -48.16 36.48 -9.52
CA LEU A 14 -49.02 36.75 -8.35
C LEU A 14 -49.35 35.52 -7.49
N ALA A 15 -49.05 34.30 -7.96
CA ALA A 15 -49.37 33.07 -7.22
C ALA A 15 -48.32 32.69 -6.15
N MET A 16 -47.08 33.18 -6.25
CA MET A 16 -45.95 32.62 -5.50
C MET A 16 -45.65 33.30 -4.15
N GLU A 17 -46.12 34.53 -3.93
CA GLU A 17 -45.87 35.27 -2.68
C GLU A 17 -46.86 34.92 -1.56
N MET A 18 -48.07 34.44 -1.87
CA MET A 18 -49.07 34.06 -0.86
C MET A 18 -48.76 32.76 -0.11
N LEU A 19 -47.89 31.90 -0.63
CA LEU A 19 -47.56 30.60 0.00
C LEU A 19 -46.46 30.69 1.08
N LEU A 20 -45.60 31.70 1.03
CA LEU A 20 -44.48 31.85 1.98
C LEU A 20 -44.90 32.49 3.32
N ALA A 21 -46.04 33.19 3.37
CA ALA A 21 -46.52 33.87 4.57
C ALA A 21 -47.12 32.93 5.65
N LEU A 22 -47.39 31.67 5.33
CA LEU A 22 -48.16 30.75 6.19
C LEU A 22 -47.32 29.78 7.05
N CYS A 23 -46.01 29.66 6.80
CA CYS A 23 -45.15 28.73 7.55
C CYS A 23 -44.52 29.35 8.82
N PHE A 24 -44.66 30.65 9.06
CA PHE A 24 -43.92 31.38 10.11
C PHE A 24 -44.62 31.50 11.48
N LEU A 25 -45.69 30.73 11.72
CA LEU A 25 -46.63 30.97 12.84
C LEU A 25 -46.87 29.78 13.80
N VAL A 26 -45.99 28.75 13.79
CA VAL A 26 -46.19 27.51 14.58
C VAL A 26 -45.05 27.22 15.60
N LEU A 27 -44.05 28.09 15.74
CA LEU A 27 -42.90 27.90 16.65
C LEU A 27 -42.77 28.96 17.76
N LEU A 28 -43.87 29.26 18.44
CA LEU A 28 -43.89 29.90 19.76
C LEU A 28 -45.01 29.26 20.61
N HIS A 29 -44.66 28.63 21.75
CA HIS A 29 -45.43 28.45 23.00
C HIS A 29 -44.87 27.28 23.84
N ALA A 30 -43.87 27.53 24.69
CA ALA A 30 -43.50 26.64 25.81
C ALA A 30 -42.86 27.47 26.94
N ASN A 31 -43.30 27.27 28.18
CA ASN A 31 -42.94 28.11 29.32
C ASN A 31 -41.76 27.55 30.13
N PRO A 32 -40.82 28.38 30.62
CA PRO A 32 -39.80 27.97 31.59
C PRO A 32 -40.25 28.24 33.03
N SER A 33 -40.37 27.19 33.88
CA SER A 33 -40.10 27.23 35.33
C SER A 33 -40.60 25.99 36.07
N SER A 34 -39.69 25.17 36.59
CA SER A 34 -39.83 24.39 37.85
C SER A 34 -38.48 23.75 38.18
N ALA A 35 -38.10 23.69 39.47
CA ALA A 35 -36.76 23.28 39.88
C ALA A 35 -36.76 22.41 41.14
N ARG A 36 -35.78 21.50 41.25
CA ARG A 36 -35.44 20.66 42.43
C ARG A 36 -36.57 19.68 42.84
N LEU A 37 -36.36 18.36 42.92
CA LEU A 37 -35.38 17.69 43.78
C LEU A 37 -35.47 16.16 43.55
N LEU A 38 -34.34 15.45 43.52
CA LEU A 38 -34.15 14.17 44.23
C LEU A 38 -32.69 13.71 44.11
N VAL A 39 -32.04 13.48 45.24
CA VAL A 39 -30.67 12.96 45.31
C VAL A 39 -30.61 11.80 46.30
N ASN A 40 -30.42 10.56 45.82
CA ASN A 40 -29.28 9.74 46.24
C ASN A 40 -29.18 8.37 45.53
N ARG A 41 -27.94 7.89 45.43
CA ARG A 41 -27.49 6.47 45.38
C ARG A 41 -28.24 5.50 44.45
N SER A 42 -27.50 4.98 43.46
CA SER A 42 -26.77 3.72 43.70
C SER A 42 -25.62 3.47 42.70
N ARG A 43 -24.58 2.78 43.19
CA ARG A 43 -23.54 2.00 42.48
C ARG A 43 -23.12 2.46 41.08
N GLY A 44 -21.99 3.17 40.99
CA GLY A 44 -21.22 3.24 39.75
C GLY A 44 -20.62 1.87 39.41
N ILE A 45 -20.99 1.31 38.26
CA ILE A 45 -20.29 0.21 37.59
C ILE A 45 -19.42 0.84 36.50
N SER A 46 -18.11 0.64 36.57
CA SER A 46 -17.21 1.09 35.50
C SER A 46 -17.31 0.14 34.32
N THR A 47 -18.13 0.48 33.33
CA THR A 47 -18.14 -0.18 32.03
C THR A 47 -16.97 0.34 31.20
N SER A 48 -15.92 -0.47 31.04
CA SER A 48 -14.75 -0.11 30.26
C SER A 48 -15.08 0.01 28.77
N THR A 49 -15.34 1.23 28.30
CA THR A 49 -15.42 1.53 26.86
C THR A 49 -14.04 1.35 26.22
N LYS A 50 -13.77 0.15 25.69
CA LYS A 50 -12.60 -0.11 24.86
C LYS A 50 -12.65 0.83 23.64
N GLN A 51 -11.71 1.77 23.58
CA GLN A 51 -11.61 2.74 22.50
C GLN A 51 -11.20 2.02 21.20
N VAL A 52 -12.14 1.84 20.28
CA VAL A 52 -11.88 1.15 19.01
C VAL A 52 -11.08 2.06 18.09
N THR A 53 -9.80 1.75 17.92
CA THR A 53 -8.96 2.33 16.86
C THR A 53 -9.51 1.90 15.50
N ARG A 54 -10.10 2.85 14.75
CA ARG A 54 -10.53 2.62 13.36
C ARG A 54 -9.30 2.21 12.54
N ARG A 55 -9.29 0.97 12.04
CA ARG A 55 -8.24 0.38 11.18
C ARG A 55 -8.32 0.95 9.76
N ASN A 56 -7.33 0.64 8.91
CA ASN A 56 -7.58 0.73 7.47
C ASN A 56 -8.65 -0.32 7.18
N LEU A 57 -9.75 0.06 6.51
CA LEU A 57 -10.97 -0.76 6.54
C LEU A 57 -10.67 -2.20 6.09
N VAL A 58 -9.93 -2.38 4.99
CA VAL A 58 -9.58 -3.71 4.46
C VAL A 58 -8.15 -4.17 4.79
N GLU A 59 -7.63 -3.81 5.97
CA GLU A 59 -6.63 -4.64 6.68
C GLU A 59 -7.32 -5.90 7.25
N ASN A 60 -8.08 -6.62 6.42
CA ASN A 60 -8.84 -7.82 6.80
C ASN A 60 -8.02 -9.12 6.76
N GLY A 61 -6.75 -9.04 6.34
CA GLY A 61 -5.84 -10.18 6.21
C GLY A 61 -6.09 -11.07 4.99
N LEU A 62 -6.98 -10.67 4.08
CA LEU A 62 -7.24 -11.37 2.82
C LEU A 62 -6.46 -10.74 1.66
N GLY A 63 -6.56 -11.35 0.47
CA GLY A 63 -5.99 -10.81 -0.77
C GLY A 63 -4.48 -10.60 -0.76
N GLN A 64 -3.70 -11.33 0.06
CA GLN A 64 -2.24 -11.17 0.10
C GLN A 64 -1.56 -11.54 -1.23
N THR A 65 -2.17 -12.47 -1.96
CA THR A 65 -2.01 -12.72 -3.40
C THR A 65 -3.38 -12.53 -4.08
N PRO A 66 -3.46 -12.45 -5.43
CA PRO A 66 -4.74 -12.38 -6.13
C PRO A 66 -5.64 -13.57 -5.80
N PRO A 67 -6.97 -13.41 -5.70
CA PRO A 67 -7.86 -14.53 -5.41
C PRO A 67 -7.90 -15.50 -6.59
N MET A 68 -7.89 -16.81 -6.29
CA MET A 68 -8.06 -17.87 -7.27
C MET A 68 -9.34 -18.67 -7.00
N GLY A 69 -10.13 -18.94 -8.03
CA GLY A 69 -11.41 -19.63 -7.88
C GLY A 69 -12.14 -19.85 -9.20
N TRP A 70 -13.46 -19.94 -9.11
CA TRP A 70 -14.39 -20.09 -10.21
C TRP A 70 -15.62 -19.23 -9.98
N ASN A 71 -16.28 -18.81 -11.05
CA ASN A 71 -17.51 -18.04 -11.02
C ASN A 71 -18.51 -18.62 -12.05
N SER A 72 -19.80 -18.66 -11.70
CA SER A 72 -20.86 -19.16 -12.58
C SER A 72 -21.18 -18.30 -13.80
N TRP A 73 -20.86 -16.99 -13.80
CA TRP A 73 -21.45 -16.02 -14.72
C TRP A 73 -21.23 -16.34 -16.21
N ASN A 74 -19.98 -16.45 -16.66
CA ASN A 74 -19.68 -16.47 -18.09
C ASN A 74 -20.31 -17.67 -18.83
N HIS A 75 -20.35 -18.85 -18.21
CA HIS A 75 -20.92 -20.06 -18.83
C HIS A 75 -22.40 -20.29 -18.50
N PHE A 76 -22.85 -19.98 -17.29
CA PHE A 76 -24.22 -20.32 -16.84
C PHE A 76 -25.17 -19.12 -16.80
N GLY A 77 -24.64 -17.89 -16.71
CA GLY A 77 -25.41 -16.68 -16.50
C GLY A 77 -26.40 -16.84 -15.34
N CYS A 78 -27.68 -16.82 -15.67
CA CYS A 78 -28.79 -16.98 -14.71
C CYS A 78 -29.43 -18.38 -14.68
N ASP A 79 -28.90 -19.37 -15.41
CA ASP A 79 -29.38 -20.76 -15.40
C ASP A 79 -28.62 -21.61 -14.36
N ILE A 80 -28.47 -21.04 -13.16
CA ILE A 80 -27.67 -21.57 -12.05
C ILE A 80 -28.54 -22.21 -10.95
N ASN A 81 -28.01 -23.23 -10.26
CA ASN A 81 -28.68 -23.94 -9.17
C ASN A 81 -27.68 -24.65 -8.24
N GLU A 82 -28.14 -25.13 -7.08
CA GLU A 82 -27.27 -25.76 -6.09
C GLU A 82 -26.59 -27.05 -6.56
N SER A 83 -27.17 -27.80 -7.53
CA SER A 83 -26.53 -29.00 -8.07
C SER A 83 -25.28 -28.62 -8.84
N VAL A 84 -25.36 -27.62 -9.72
CA VAL A 84 -24.20 -27.06 -10.45
C VAL A 84 -23.11 -26.60 -9.46
N ILE A 85 -23.46 -25.85 -8.40
CA ILE A 85 -22.46 -25.37 -7.43
C ILE A 85 -21.82 -26.53 -6.64
N ARG A 86 -22.59 -27.55 -6.24
CA ARG A 86 -22.06 -28.75 -5.56
C ARG A 86 -21.14 -29.55 -6.49
N GLU A 87 -21.58 -29.83 -7.71
CA GLU A 87 -20.83 -30.56 -8.73
C GLU A 87 -19.56 -29.83 -9.13
N THR A 88 -19.60 -28.49 -9.28
CA THR A 88 -18.41 -27.66 -9.52
C THR A 88 -17.45 -27.70 -8.34
N ALA A 89 -17.93 -27.67 -7.08
CA ALA A 89 -17.07 -27.82 -5.92
C ALA A 89 -16.40 -29.21 -5.85
N ASP A 90 -17.12 -30.27 -6.25
CA ASP A 90 -16.57 -31.62 -6.40
C ASP A 90 -15.57 -31.75 -7.56
N ALA A 91 -15.87 -31.15 -8.72
CA ALA A 91 -14.98 -31.06 -9.86
C ALA A 91 -13.68 -30.31 -9.50
N MET A 92 -13.78 -29.19 -8.77
CA MET A 92 -12.62 -28.41 -8.32
C MET A 92 -11.64 -29.26 -7.49
N VAL A 93 -12.14 -30.16 -6.64
CA VAL A 93 -11.31 -31.08 -5.85
C VAL A 93 -10.79 -32.24 -6.69
N SER A 94 -11.67 -32.95 -7.40
CA SER A 94 -11.34 -34.19 -8.13
C SER A 94 -10.42 -33.98 -9.33
N THR A 95 -10.46 -32.80 -9.96
CA THR A 95 -9.54 -32.38 -11.04
C THR A 95 -8.19 -31.90 -10.50
N GLY A 96 -8.07 -31.62 -9.21
CA GLY A 96 -6.85 -31.09 -8.59
C GLY A 96 -6.68 -29.57 -8.68
N LEU A 97 -7.64 -28.81 -9.24
CA LEU A 97 -7.63 -27.33 -9.19
C LEU A 97 -7.59 -26.80 -7.73
N ALA A 98 -8.28 -27.49 -6.82
CA ALA A 98 -8.21 -27.26 -5.37
C ALA A 98 -6.83 -27.58 -4.74
N ALA A 99 -5.94 -28.29 -5.44
CA ALA A 99 -4.54 -28.50 -5.05
C ALA A 99 -3.56 -27.54 -5.77
N LEU A 100 -4.06 -26.71 -6.68
CA LEU A 100 -3.28 -25.76 -7.49
C LEU A 100 -3.31 -24.34 -6.93
N GLY A 101 -4.51 -23.86 -6.57
CA GLY A 101 -4.65 -22.52 -5.98
C GLY A 101 -6.10 -22.04 -5.91
N TYR A 102 -6.94 -22.51 -6.83
CA TYR A 102 -8.38 -22.28 -6.85
C TYR A 102 -9.02 -22.73 -5.52
N ARG A 103 -9.67 -21.79 -4.81
CA ARG A 103 -10.36 -22.05 -3.52
C ARG A 103 -11.77 -21.50 -3.46
N TYR A 104 -12.02 -20.38 -4.12
CA TYR A 104 -13.33 -19.73 -4.11
C TYR A 104 -14.25 -20.35 -5.17
N VAL A 105 -15.43 -20.78 -4.76
CA VAL A 105 -16.54 -21.18 -5.65
C VAL A 105 -17.58 -20.07 -5.53
N ASN A 106 -17.59 -19.14 -6.48
CA ASN A 106 -18.44 -17.95 -6.43
C ASN A 106 -19.75 -18.18 -7.18
N ILE A 107 -20.87 -17.92 -6.49
CA ILE A 107 -22.18 -17.80 -7.11
C ILE A 107 -22.36 -16.34 -7.55
N ASP A 108 -22.64 -16.11 -8.82
CA ASP A 108 -22.95 -14.78 -9.36
C ASP A 108 -24.45 -14.44 -9.22
N ASP A 109 -24.98 -13.50 -10.02
CA ASP A 109 -26.39 -13.09 -10.01
C ASP A 109 -27.40 -14.26 -10.17
N CYS A 110 -28.68 -13.96 -9.95
CA CYS A 110 -29.83 -14.88 -10.10
C CYS A 110 -29.93 -16.02 -9.08
N TRP A 111 -29.23 -15.96 -7.94
CA TRP A 111 -29.30 -16.99 -6.88
C TRP A 111 -30.47 -16.85 -5.89
N ALA A 112 -31.05 -15.64 -5.76
CA ALA A 112 -32.08 -15.32 -4.78
C ALA A 112 -33.51 -15.28 -5.38
N GLU A 113 -34.52 -15.21 -4.52
CA GLU A 113 -35.88 -14.81 -4.89
C GLU A 113 -35.93 -13.33 -5.31
N LEU A 114 -36.94 -12.99 -6.12
CA LEU A 114 -37.16 -11.62 -6.61
C LEU A 114 -37.45 -10.60 -5.50
N ASN A 115 -37.95 -11.05 -4.35
CA ASN A 115 -38.33 -10.21 -3.23
C ASN A 115 -37.63 -10.67 -1.95
N ARG A 116 -37.38 -9.71 -1.04
CA ARG A 116 -36.97 -9.97 0.33
C ARG A 116 -38.12 -10.62 1.13
N ASP A 117 -37.79 -11.28 2.24
CA ASP A 117 -38.81 -11.81 3.16
C ASP A 117 -39.51 -10.70 3.98
N SER A 118 -40.44 -11.10 4.86
CA SER A 118 -41.16 -10.17 5.75
C SER A 118 -40.30 -9.52 6.84
N GLU A 119 -39.03 -9.95 6.99
CA GLU A 119 -38.03 -9.36 7.87
C GLU A 119 -36.97 -8.56 7.07
N ASP A 120 -37.18 -8.38 5.76
CA ASP A 120 -36.34 -7.64 4.81
C ASP A 120 -34.99 -8.33 4.47
N ASN A 121 -34.87 -9.64 4.68
CA ASN A 121 -33.68 -10.42 4.29
C ASN A 121 -33.73 -10.85 2.81
N MET A 122 -32.57 -10.99 2.18
CA MET A 122 -32.46 -11.77 0.94
C MET A 122 -32.78 -13.26 1.19
N VAL A 123 -33.61 -13.85 0.32
CA VAL A 123 -34.04 -15.25 0.39
C VAL A 123 -33.41 -16.04 -0.77
N PRO A 124 -32.73 -17.19 -0.54
CA PRO A 124 -32.28 -18.05 -1.62
C PRO A 124 -33.45 -18.55 -2.47
N ASN A 125 -33.29 -18.62 -3.80
CA ASN A 125 -34.38 -19.09 -4.66
C ASN A 125 -34.79 -20.52 -4.30
N ALA A 126 -36.06 -20.74 -3.94
CA ALA A 126 -36.52 -22.00 -3.37
C ALA A 126 -36.57 -23.16 -4.37
N ALA A 127 -36.53 -22.89 -5.68
CA ALA A 127 -36.49 -23.90 -6.73
C ALA A 127 -35.05 -24.24 -7.16
N ALA A 128 -34.16 -23.25 -7.24
CA ALA A 128 -32.77 -23.43 -7.63
C ALA A 128 -31.84 -23.79 -6.46
N PHE A 129 -32.14 -23.34 -5.24
CA PHE A 129 -31.37 -23.55 -4.02
C PHE A 129 -32.25 -24.05 -2.86
N PRO A 130 -33.02 -25.15 -3.01
CA PRO A 130 -33.97 -25.65 -2.02
C PRO A 130 -33.36 -26.00 -0.65
N SER A 131 -32.04 -26.26 -0.56
CA SER A 131 -31.33 -26.47 0.70
C SER A 131 -30.96 -25.16 1.44
N GLY A 132 -31.04 -24.02 0.75
CA GLY A 132 -30.56 -22.71 1.21
C GLY A 132 -29.04 -22.57 1.18
N ILE A 133 -28.56 -21.32 1.06
CA ILE A 133 -27.13 -21.00 0.86
C ILE A 133 -26.25 -21.49 2.02
N LYS A 134 -26.73 -21.53 3.28
CA LYS A 134 -25.96 -22.10 4.40
C LYS A 134 -25.61 -23.58 4.17
N ALA A 135 -26.57 -24.43 3.79
CA ALA A 135 -26.31 -25.85 3.53
C ALA A 135 -25.45 -26.10 2.28
N LEU A 136 -25.30 -25.09 1.42
CA LEU A 136 -24.36 -25.08 0.29
C LEU A 136 -22.96 -24.63 0.73
N ALA A 137 -22.86 -23.59 1.58
CA ALA A 137 -21.60 -23.14 2.16
C ALA A 137 -20.96 -24.22 3.04
N ASP A 138 -21.73 -24.82 3.95
CA ASP A 138 -21.26 -25.94 4.79
C ASP A 138 -20.77 -27.13 3.94
N TYR A 139 -21.37 -27.36 2.75
CA TYR A 139 -20.90 -28.36 1.80
C TYR A 139 -19.57 -27.97 1.16
N VAL A 140 -19.45 -26.75 0.63
CA VAL A 140 -18.21 -26.25 0.01
C VAL A 140 -17.06 -26.20 1.03
N HIS A 141 -17.32 -25.79 2.27
CA HIS A 141 -16.36 -25.84 3.37
C HIS A 141 -15.92 -27.28 3.70
N SER A 142 -16.84 -28.26 3.62
CA SER A 142 -16.49 -29.69 3.82
C SER A 142 -15.49 -30.23 2.78
N LYS A 143 -15.37 -29.58 1.62
CA LYS A 143 -14.38 -29.88 0.57
C LYS A 143 -13.03 -29.18 0.77
N GLY A 144 -12.89 -28.34 1.80
CA GLY A 144 -11.72 -27.46 1.99
C GLY A 144 -11.70 -26.23 1.07
N LEU A 145 -12.84 -25.93 0.44
CA LEU A 145 -13.05 -24.76 -0.42
C LEU A 145 -13.76 -23.64 0.35
N LYS A 146 -14.00 -22.53 -0.34
CA LYS A 146 -14.67 -21.32 0.16
C LYS A 146 -15.86 -20.98 -0.74
N LEU A 147 -16.98 -20.51 -0.18
CA LEU A 147 -18.15 -20.11 -0.97
C LEU A 147 -18.19 -18.59 -1.13
N GLY A 148 -18.31 -18.12 -2.36
CA GLY A 148 -18.62 -16.73 -2.68
C GLY A 148 -20.07 -16.52 -3.08
N ILE A 149 -20.55 -15.29 -2.89
CA ILE A 149 -21.89 -14.85 -3.28
C ILE A 149 -21.81 -13.52 -4.03
N TYR A 150 -22.94 -13.11 -4.61
CA TYR A 150 -23.10 -11.87 -5.35
C TYR A 150 -24.24 -11.01 -4.79
N SER A 151 -24.07 -9.70 -4.85
CA SER A 151 -25.12 -8.70 -4.69
C SER A 151 -24.75 -7.44 -5.49
N ASP A 152 -25.64 -6.45 -5.53
CA ASP A 152 -25.43 -5.16 -6.18
C ASP A 152 -25.41 -4.01 -5.16
N ALA A 153 -24.57 -3.00 -5.38
CA ALA A 153 -24.64 -1.70 -4.75
C ALA A 153 -25.80 -0.84 -5.33
N GLY A 154 -26.99 -1.42 -5.45
CA GLY A 154 -28.18 -0.85 -6.09
C GLY A 154 -29.48 -1.42 -5.51
N ASN A 155 -30.63 -0.99 -6.08
CA ASN A 155 -31.94 -1.48 -5.63
C ASN A 155 -32.21 -2.94 -6.06
N GLN A 156 -31.73 -3.30 -7.25
CA GLN A 156 -31.81 -4.64 -7.85
C GLN A 156 -30.48 -4.96 -8.51
N THR A 157 -30.23 -6.24 -8.74
CA THR A 157 -29.06 -6.71 -9.48
C THR A 157 -29.18 -6.45 -10.99
N CYS A 158 -28.07 -6.60 -11.73
CA CYS A 158 -28.03 -6.33 -13.16
C CYS A 158 -29.00 -7.18 -13.99
N SER A 159 -29.26 -8.44 -13.62
CA SER A 159 -30.30 -9.28 -14.24
C SER A 159 -31.74 -8.85 -13.90
N LYS A 160 -31.89 -8.03 -12.85
CA LYS A 160 -33.16 -7.61 -12.22
C LYS A 160 -34.03 -8.76 -11.71
N ARG A 161 -33.46 -9.96 -11.55
CA ARG A 161 -34.16 -11.14 -11.02
C ARG A 161 -34.14 -11.23 -9.50
N MET A 162 -33.31 -10.44 -8.81
CA MET A 162 -33.24 -10.38 -7.34
C MET A 162 -32.94 -8.97 -6.81
N PRO A 163 -33.14 -8.70 -5.50
CA PRO A 163 -32.79 -7.43 -4.87
C PRO A 163 -31.28 -7.18 -4.85
N GLY A 164 -30.88 -5.90 -4.88
CA GLY A 164 -29.55 -5.46 -4.46
C GLY A 164 -29.54 -5.11 -2.96
N SER A 165 -28.37 -4.69 -2.45
CA SER A 165 -28.15 -4.42 -1.03
C SER A 165 -28.15 -2.93 -0.65
N LEU A 166 -28.41 -2.00 -1.57
CA LEU A 166 -28.36 -0.56 -1.27
C LEU A 166 -29.37 -0.17 -0.18
N GLY A 167 -28.89 0.33 0.96
CA GLY A 167 -29.67 0.62 2.16
C GLY A 167 -29.92 -0.57 3.09
N HIS A 168 -29.56 -1.79 2.68
CA HIS A 168 -29.67 -3.03 3.45
C HIS A 168 -28.29 -3.64 3.79
N GLU A 169 -27.19 -2.92 3.57
CA GLU A 169 -25.82 -3.47 3.59
C GLU A 169 -25.48 -4.10 4.93
N GLU A 170 -25.89 -3.45 6.02
CA GLU A 170 -25.70 -3.98 7.37
C GLU A 170 -26.53 -5.24 7.66
N GLN A 171 -27.64 -5.46 6.97
CA GLN A 171 -28.47 -6.66 7.14
C GLN A 171 -27.91 -7.80 6.29
N ASP A 172 -27.68 -7.56 5.00
CA ASP A 172 -27.21 -8.57 4.07
C ASP A 172 -25.80 -9.08 4.44
N ALA A 173 -24.89 -8.20 4.89
CA ALA A 173 -23.59 -8.63 5.39
C ALA A 173 -23.70 -9.59 6.59
N LYS A 174 -24.65 -9.36 7.52
CA LYS A 174 -24.92 -10.27 8.65
C LYS A 174 -25.50 -11.60 8.15
N THR A 175 -26.41 -11.56 7.18
CA THR A 175 -26.99 -12.74 6.53
C THR A 175 -25.91 -13.59 5.87
N PHE A 176 -25.08 -13.00 4.99
CA PHE A 176 -23.96 -13.66 4.33
C PHE A 176 -22.96 -14.25 5.34
N ALA A 177 -22.60 -13.51 6.40
CA ALA A 177 -21.72 -14.03 7.45
C ALA A 177 -22.33 -15.19 8.25
N SER A 178 -23.65 -15.18 8.50
CA SER A 178 -24.37 -16.28 9.17
C SER A 178 -24.45 -17.55 8.30
N TRP A 179 -24.57 -17.36 6.99
CA TRP A 179 -24.52 -18.41 5.98
C TRP A 179 -23.10 -18.94 5.74
N GLY A 180 -22.07 -18.22 6.21
CA GLY A 180 -20.67 -18.65 6.09
C GLY A 180 -20.00 -18.24 4.78
N ILE A 181 -20.50 -17.23 4.08
CA ILE A 181 -19.88 -16.68 2.87
C ILE A 181 -18.45 -16.20 3.16
N ASP A 182 -17.54 -16.40 2.20
CA ASP A 182 -16.11 -16.07 2.28
C ASP A 182 -15.68 -15.00 1.25
N TYR A 183 -16.53 -14.69 0.28
CA TYR A 183 -16.28 -13.77 -0.83
C TYR A 183 -17.60 -13.09 -1.24
N LEU A 184 -17.59 -11.79 -1.49
CA LEU A 184 -18.71 -11.05 -2.07
C LEU A 184 -18.23 -10.34 -3.35
N LYS A 185 -18.82 -10.68 -4.51
CA LYS A 185 -18.84 -9.78 -5.67
C LYS A 185 -19.97 -8.77 -5.44
N TYR A 186 -19.67 -7.49 -5.61
CA TYR A 186 -20.60 -6.41 -5.32
C TYR A 186 -20.68 -5.47 -6.52
N ASP A 187 -21.83 -5.45 -7.18
CA ASP A 187 -22.04 -4.85 -8.52
C ASP A 187 -22.55 -3.39 -8.46
N ASN A 188 -22.99 -2.83 -9.60
CA ASN A 188 -23.21 -1.39 -9.74
C ASN A 188 -24.45 -0.98 -10.57
N CYS A 189 -25.39 -1.89 -10.86
CA CYS A 189 -26.66 -1.57 -11.51
C CYS A 189 -27.65 -0.88 -10.55
N GLU A 190 -28.78 -0.35 -11.09
CA GLU A 190 -29.89 0.27 -10.33
C GLU A 190 -29.48 1.20 -9.15
N ASN A 191 -28.38 1.93 -9.34
CA ASN A 191 -27.62 2.60 -8.29
C ASN A 191 -28.17 3.97 -7.85
N ASN A 192 -29.38 4.33 -8.29
CA ASN A 192 -30.04 5.62 -8.07
C ASN A 192 -29.22 6.88 -8.48
N GLY A 193 -28.16 6.73 -9.28
CA GLY A 193 -27.25 7.83 -9.64
C GLY A 193 -26.27 8.23 -8.52
N ILE A 194 -26.18 7.45 -7.45
CA ILE A 194 -25.26 7.69 -6.33
C ILE A 194 -23.85 7.21 -6.73
N LYS A 195 -22.80 7.92 -6.32
CA LYS A 195 -21.41 7.58 -6.69
C LYS A 195 -20.96 6.24 -6.12
N ALA A 196 -20.02 5.58 -6.79
CA ALA A 196 -19.43 4.33 -6.30
C ALA A 196 -18.66 4.58 -4.98
N THR A 197 -17.98 5.72 -4.89
CA THR A 197 -17.29 6.22 -3.67
C THR A 197 -18.17 6.29 -2.44
N ASP A 198 -19.49 6.38 -2.60
CA ASP A 198 -20.44 6.64 -1.52
C ASP A 198 -21.21 5.36 -1.13
N ARG A 199 -21.42 4.44 -2.08
CA ARG A 199 -22.18 3.17 -1.90
C ARG A 199 -21.32 1.96 -1.51
N TYR A 200 -20.07 1.90 -1.95
CA TYR A 200 -19.19 0.77 -1.64
C TYR A 200 -18.64 0.76 -0.21
N PRO A 201 -18.26 1.91 0.41
CA PRO A 201 -17.81 1.92 1.80
C PRO A 201 -18.85 1.44 2.83
N PRO A 202 -20.16 1.71 2.73
CA PRO A 202 -21.17 1.09 3.60
C PRO A 202 -21.12 -0.43 3.64
N MET A 203 -21.01 -1.11 2.50
CA MET A 203 -20.89 -2.58 2.46
C MET A 203 -19.53 -3.05 3.03
N SER A 204 -18.44 -2.34 2.77
CA SER A 204 -17.15 -2.61 3.41
C SER A 204 -17.22 -2.50 4.95
N GLU A 205 -17.72 -1.37 5.47
CA GLU A 205 -17.94 -1.12 6.90
C GLU A 205 -18.86 -2.21 7.50
N ALA A 206 -19.90 -2.66 6.77
CA ALA A 206 -20.83 -3.71 7.19
C ALA A 206 -20.19 -5.11 7.25
N LEU A 207 -19.47 -5.55 6.20
CA LEU A 207 -18.79 -6.85 6.17
C LEU A 207 -17.79 -6.99 7.33
N LEU A 208 -16.98 -5.94 7.57
CA LEU A 208 -16.02 -5.89 8.67
C LEU A 208 -16.69 -5.97 10.04
N LYS A 209 -17.88 -5.35 10.19
CA LYS A 209 -18.69 -5.37 11.41
C LYS A 209 -19.21 -6.76 11.78
N THR A 210 -19.29 -7.70 10.83
CA THR A 210 -19.67 -9.10 11.10
C THR A 210 -18.62 -9.87 11.91
N GLY A 211 -17.35 -9.48 11.80
CA GLY A 211 -16.22 -10.24 12.33
C GLY A 211 -15.84 -11.50 11.54
N ARG A 212 -16.55 -11.87 10.47
CA ARG A 212 -16.14 -12.91 9.53
C ARG A 212 -15.20 -12.32 8.47
N PRO A 213 -14.05 -12.94 8.16
CA PRO A 213 -13.24 -12.54 7.00
C PRO A 213 -13.97 -12.88 5.70
N ILE A 214 -14.50 -11.87 5.03
CA ILE A 214 -15.12 -11.96 3.70
C ILE A 214 -14.26 -11.13 2.73
N PHE A 215 -13.85 -11.73 1.62
CA PHE A 215 -13.13 -11.03 0.55
C PHE A 215 -14.13 -10.14 -0.20
N PHE A 216 -13.85 -8.84 -0.32
CA PHE A 216 -14.76 -7.89 -0.95
C PHE A 216 -14.26 -7.49 -2.35
N SER A 217 -14.98 -7.94 -3.38
CA SER A 217 -14.65 -7.74 -4.79
C SER A 217 -15.63 -6.72 -5.38
N MET A 218 -15.12 -5.57 -5.78
CA MET A 218 -15.92 -4.43 -6.23
C MET A 218 -16.13 -4.49 -7.75
N CYS A 219 -17.35 -4.29 -8.23
CA CYS A 219 -17.73 -4.44 -9.64
C CYS A 219 -18.45 -3.18 -10.13
N GLU A 220 -17.72 -2.06 -10.23
CA GLU A 220 -18.22 -0.77 -10.75
C GLU A 220 -17.72 -0.44 -12.17
N TRP A 221 -17.08 -1.42 -12.82
CA TRP A 221 -16.66 -1.43 -14.22
C TRP A 221 -15.57 -0.41 -14.61
N GLY A 222 -14.78 0.07 -13.65
CA GLY A 222 -13.80 1.13 -13.81
C GLY A 222 -14.40 2.54 -13.61
N TRP A 223 -15.66 2.65 -13.19
CA TRP A 223 -16.39 3.91 -13.21
C TRP A 223 -16.10 4.78 -11.98
N GLN A 224 -15.36 5.87 -12.21
CA GLN A 224 -14.68 6.70 -11.19
C GLN A 224 -13.33 6.12 -10.74
N ASP A 225 -12.62 5.43 -11.64
CA ASP A 225 -11.19 5.12 -11.52
C ASP A 225 -10.82 4.39 -10.20
N PRO A 226 -11.41 3.20 -9.93
CA PRO A 226 -11.39 2.53 -8.63
C PRO A 226 -9.99 2.29 -8.09
N ALA A 227 -9.00 2.05 -8.96
CA ALA A 227 -7.59 1.91 -8.61
C ALA A 227 -7.08 3.03 -7.68
N THR A 228 -7.64 4.24 -7.79
CA THR A 228 -7.25 5.41 -6.99
C THR A 228 -7.82 5.45 -5.57
N TRP A 229 -8.88 4.69 -5.26
CA TRP A 229 -9.59 4.76 -3.95
C TRP A 229 -10.00 3.40 -3.36
N ALA A 230 -10.37 2.44 -4.20
CA ALA A 230 -10.92 1.13 -3.83
C ALA A 230 -9.99 0.28 -2.97
N LYS A 231 -8.66 0.48 -3.03
CA LYS A 231 -7.67 -0.19 -2.16
C LYS A 231 -7.88 0.04 -0.67
N THR A 232 -8.62 1.09 -0.29
CA THR A 232 -9.01 1.32 1.10
C THR A 232 -10.39 0.75 1.46
N VAL A 233 -11.15 0.25 0.47
CA VAL A 233 -12.57 -0.11 0.54
C VAL A 233 -12.81 -1.59 0.26
N GLY A 234 -12.05 -2.24 -0.64
CA GLY A 234 -12.17 -3.66 -1.01
C GLY A 234 -10.83 -4.35 -1.27
N ASN A 235 -10.88 -5.65 -1.57
CA ASN A 235 -9.73 -6.51 -1.86
C ASN A 235 -9.43 -6.66 -3.37
N SER A 236 -10.40 -6.42 -4.24
CA SER A 236 -10.20 -6.21 -5.67
C SER A 236 -11.27 -5.29 -6.23
N TRP A 237 -11.04 -4.73 -7.43
CA TRP A 237 -11.97 -3.83 -8.09
C TRP A 237 -11.90 -3.98 -9.62
N ARG A 238 -13.07 -4.17 -10.25
CA ARG A 238 -13.21 -4.25 -11.71
C ARG A 238 -12.72 -2.97 -12.36
N THR A 239 -11.79 -3.08 -13.30
CA THR A 239 -11.19 -1.92 -13.98
C THR A 239 -11.85 -1.57 -15.33
N THR A 240 -12.79 -2.41 -15.78
CA THR A 240 -13.39 -2.38 -17.11
C THR A 240 -14.85 -2.88 -17.08
N GLY A 241 -15.59 -2.63 -18.16
CA GLY A 241 -16.80 -3.40 -18.49
C GLY A 241 -16.53 -4.90 -18.58
N ASP A 242 -17.62 -5.68 -18.64
CA ASP A 242 -17.57 -7.15 -18.61
C ASP A 242 -16.78 -7.73 -19.79
N ILE A 243 -16.08 -8.84 -19.53
CA ILE A 243 -15.47 -9.65 -20.58
C ILE A 243 -16.54 -10.39 -21.39
N GLU A 244 -16.18 -10.69 -22.63
CA GLU A 244 -16.88 -11.61 -23.51
C GLU A 244 -15.87 -12.62 -24.05
N ASP A 245 -16.31 -13.84 -24.36
CA ASP A 245 -15.48 -14.89 -24.95
C ASP A 245 -15.15 -14.62 -26.43
N ASN A 246 -14.42 -13.54 -26.68
CA ASN A 246 -13.82 -13.19 -27.97
C ASN A 246 -12.54 -12.36 -27.81
N TRP A 247 -11.67 -12.48 -28.81
CA TRP A 247 -10.35 -11.83 -28.84
C TRP A 247 -10.38 -10.31 -28.66
N ASN A 248 -11.39 -9.65 -29.24
CA ASN A 248 -11.48 -8.20 -29.18
C ASN A 248 -11.80 -7.72 -27.76
N SER A 249 -12.74 -8.37 -27.07
CA SER A 249 -13.08 -8.04 -25.68
C SER A 249 -11.89 -8.27 -24.76
N MET A 250 -11.32 -9.48 -24.75
CA MET A 250 -10.18 -9.85 -23.89
C MET A 250 -8.97 -8.92 -24.08
N THR A 251 -8.58 -8.62 -25.32
CA THR A 251 -7.43 -7.74 -25.57
C THR A 251 -7.70 -6.26 -25.27
N THR A 252 -8.94 -5.77 -25.48
CA THR A 252 -9.35 -4.41 -25.08
C THR A 252 -9.31 -4.25 -23.56
N ILE A 253 -9.73 -5.27 -22.82
CA ILE A 253 -9.74 -5.28 -21.36
C ILE A 253 -8.31 -5.32 -20.79
N ALA A 254 -7.41 -6.12 -21.39
CA ALA A 254 -5.99 -6.10 -21.06
C ALA A 254 -5.38 -4.69 -21.23
N ASP A 255 -5.62 -4.04 -22.38
CA ASP A 255 -5.14 -2.69 -22.66
C ASP A 255 -5.68 -1.64 -21.68
N ALA A 256 -6.95 -1.75 -21.28
CA ALA A 256 -7.58 -0.82 -20.34
C ALA A 256 -7.09 -1.01 -18.89
N ASN A 257 -6.77 -2.24 -18.48
CA ASN A 257 -6.23 -2.57 -17.15
C ASN A 257 -4.75 -2.16 -16.98
N ASP A 258 -3.93 -2.23 -18.03
CA ASP A 258 -2.48 -1.93 -17.99
C ASP A 258 -2.17 -0.57 -17.34
N ARG A 259 -3.02 0.44 -17.56
CA ARG A 259 -2.89 1.80 -17.02
C ARG A 259 -2.90 1.86 -15.48
N TRP A 260 -3.37 0.82 -14.80
CA TRP A 260 -3.56 0.78 -13.35
C TRP A 260 -2.45 0.07 -12.57
N VAL A 261 -1.38 -0.36 -13.26
CA VAL A 261 -0.23 -1.11 -12.69
C VAL A 261 0.29 -0.58 -11.34
N SER A 262 0.35 0.73 -11.13
CA SER A 262 0.89 1.35 -9.91
C SER A 262 0.02 1.20 -8.65
N TYR A 263 -1.21 0.72 -8.78
CA TYR A 263 -2.19 0.67 -7.69
C TYR A 263 -2.42 -0.75 -7.14
N ALA A 264 -2.18 -1.80 -7.92
CA ALA A 264 -2.26 -3.20 -7.48
C ALA A 264 -1.23 -3.54 -6.39
N GLY A 265 -1.40 -4.67 -5.73
CA GLY A 265 -0.46 -5.24 -4.76
C GLY A 265 -1.16 -5.91 -3.58
N SER A 266 -0.39 -6.49 -2.65
CA SER A 266 -0.94 -7.21 -1.49
C SER A 266 -2.08 -6.46 -0.80
N GLY A 267 -3.20 -7.16 -0.63
CA GLY A 267 -4.45 -6.67 -0.05
C GLY A 267 -5.44 -6.05 -1.03
N GLY A 268 -5.03 -5.62 -2.23
CA GLY A 268 -5.88 -4.89 -3.18
C GLY A 268 -5.42 -4.97 -4.65
N TRP A 269 -6.25 -5.62 -5.49
CA TRP A 269 -5.91 -5.96 -6.88
C TRP A 269 -6.81 -5.27 -7.91
N ASN A 270 -6.22 -4.86 -9.03
CA ASN A 270 -6.98 -4.55 -10.24
C ASN A 270 -7.61 -5.83 -10.79
N ASP A 271 -8.88 -5.76 -11.16
CA ASP A 271 -9.66 -6.89 -11.65
C ASP A 271 -10.06 -6.67 -13.13
N PRO A 272 -9.33 -7.26 -14.10
CA PRO A 272 -9.71 -7.29 -15.50
C PRO A 272 -10.79 -8.33 -15.81
N ASP A 273 -11.60 -8.74 -14.84
CA ASP A 273 -12.70 -9.70 -14.97
C ASP A 273 -12.26 -11.17 -15.15
N MET A 274 -13.25 -12.05 -15.30
CA MET A 274 -13.12 -13.51 -15.26
C MET A 274 -12.34 -14.11 -16.45
N LEU A 275 -11.88 -15.36 -16.27
CA LEU A 275 -11.17 -16.13 -17.29
C LEU A 275 -12.17 -16.91 -18.18
N GLU A 276 -12.22 -16.58 -19.47
CA GLU A 276 -13.05 -17.27 -20.48
C GLU A 276 -12.49 -18.62 -20.95
N VAL A 277 -11.34 -19.04 -20.43
CA VAL A 277 -10.59 -20.22 -20.87
C VAL A 277 -11.45 -21.48 -20.87
N GLY A 278 -11.83 -21.94 -22.06
CA GLY A 278 -12.62 -23.16 -22.29
C GLY A 278 -14.09 -22.94 -22.68
N ASN A 279 -14.58 -21.71 -22.86
CA ASN A 279 -15.98 -21.45 -23.25
C ASN A 279 -16.26 -21.63 -24.77
N GLY A 280 -15.24 -21.58 -25.63
CA GLY A 280 -15.26 -22.01 -27.04
C GLY A 280 -15.29 -20.89 -28.09
N GLY A 281 -15.39 -19.63 -27.70
CA GLY A 281 -15.39 -18.45 -28.58
C GLY A 281 -14.00 -17.91 -28.96
N MET A 282 -12.94 -18.34 -28.25
CA MET A 282 -11.54 -18.11 -28.62
C MET A 282 -10.80 -19.42 -28.91
N THR A 283 -9.70 -19.33 -29.64
CA THR A 283 -8.79 -20.45 -29.92
C THR A 283 -7.90 -20.76 -28.71
N THR A 284 -7.28 -21.95 -28.71
CA THR A 284 -6.31 -22.38 -27.70
C THR A 284 -5.16 -21.38 -27.48
N GLU A 285 -4.70 -20.74 -28.56
CA GLU A 285 -3.59 -19.78 -28.52
C GLU A 285 -4.02 -18.43 -27.92
N GLU A 286 -5.25 -18.00 -28.22
CA GLU A 286 -5.88 -16.82 -27.64
C GLU A 286 -6.22 -17.02 -26.15
N TYR A 287 -6.64 -18.22 -25.74
CA TYR A 287 -6.80 -18.58 -24.33
C TYR A 287 -5.46 -18.68 -23.59
N ARG A 288 -4.40 -19.19 -24.24
CA ARG A 288 -3.03 -19.16 -23.69
C ARG A 288 -2.56 -17.72 -23.49
N ALA A 289 -2.94 -16.81 -24.39
CA ALA A 289 -2.70 -15.39 -24.24
C ALA A 289 -3.44 -14.79 -23.04
N HIS A 290 -4.76 -14.99 -22.98
CA HIS A 290 -5.63 -14.54 -21.89
C HIS A 290 -5.10 -14.96 -20.51
N PHE A 291 -4.84 -16.25 -20.29
CA PHE A 291 -4.37 -16.76 -19.00
C PHE A 291 -2.98 -16.21 -18.62
N SER A 292 -2.06 -16.09 -19.58
CA SER A 292 -0.72 -15.56 -19.32
C SER A 292 -0.76 -14.07 -18.97
N ILE A 293 -1.57 -13.27 -19.67
CA ILE A 293 -1.72 -11.83 -19.41
C ILE A 293 -2.36 -11.60 -18.05
N TRP A 294 -3.42 -12.34 -17.69
CA TRP A 294 -4.05 -12.25 -16.36
C TRP A 294 -3.08 -12.67 -15.25
N ALA A 295 -2.27 -13.70 -15.50
CA ALA A 295 -1.24 -14.12 -14.57
C ALA A 295 -0.17 -13.04 -14.35
N LEU A 296 0.37 -12.47 -15.43
CA LEU A 296 1.36 -11.38 -15.37
C LEU A 296 0.78 -10.11 -14.73
N ALA A 297 -0.47 -9.77 -15.04
CA ALA A 297 -1.16 -8.59 -14.53
C ALA A 297 -1.58 -8.69 -13.05
N LYS A 298 -1.33 -9.84 -12.38
CA LYS A 298 -1.79 -10.13 -11.01
C LYS A 298 -3.32 -10.02 -10.85
N ALA A 299 -4.05 -10.37 -11.90
CA ALA A 299 -5.50 -10.42 -11.90
C ALA A 299 -6.02 -11.51 -10.94
N PRO A 300 -7.24 -11.38 -10.40
CA PRO A 300 -8.05 -12.52 -9.98
C PRO A 300 -8.05 -13.62 -11.05
N LEU A 301 -7.76 -14.86 -10.64
CA LEU A 301 -7.87 -16.03 -11.53
C LEU A 301 -9.18 -16.76 -11.19
N LEU A 302 -10.29 -16.16 -11.62
CA LEU A 302 -11.63 -16.73 -11.51
C LEU A 302 -11.99 -17.42 -12.83
N VAL A 303 -12.02 -18.75 -12.86
CA VAL A 303 -12.41 -19.55 -14.03
C VAL A 303 -13.90 -19.38 -14.31
N GLY A 304 -14.27 -19.04 -15.55
CA GLY A 304 -15.66 -18.79 -15.95
C GLY A 304 -16.33 -19.94 -16.73
N CYS A 305 -15.63 -21.04 -17.02
CA CYS A 305 -16.12 -22.17 -17.82
C CYS A 305 -16.70 -23.33 -16.98
N ASP A 306 -17.38 -24.29 -17.63
CA ASP A 306 -17.85 -25.51 -16.96
C ASP A 306 -16.72 -26.53 -16.72
N ILE A 307 -16.01 -26.38 -15.60
CA ILE A 307 -14.94 -27.29 -15.17
C ILE A 307 -15.41 -28.72 -14.85
N ARG A 308 -16.72 -29.02 -14.86
CA ARG A 308 -17.24 -30.40 -14.77
C ARG A 308 -17.06 -31.17 -16.08
N ALA A 309 -16.93 -30.45 -17.20
CA ALA A 309 -16.89 -30.98 -18.56
C ALA A 309 -15.73 -30.43 -19.42
N MET A 310 -14.80 -29.69 -18.82
CA MET A 310 -13.62 -29.15 -19.51
C MET A 310 -12.78 -30.23 -20.20
N ASP A 311 -12.22 -29.91 -21.35
CA ASP A 311 -11.31 -30.79 -22.08
C ASP A 311 -9.88 -30.71 -21.54
N ASN A 312 -9.01 -31.63 -21.99
CA ASN A 312 -7.59 -31.62 -21.60
C ASN A 312 -6.91 -30.29 -21.94
N THR A 313 -7.25 -29.66 -23.08
CA THR A 313 -6.64 -28.40 -23.50
C THR A 313 -6.94 -27.28 -22.50
N THR A 314 -8.20 -27.15 -22.10
CA THR A 314 -8.67 -26.21 -21.09
C THR A 314 -7.99 -26.47 -19.75
N TYR A 315 -7.96 -27.74 -19.32
CA TYR A 315 -7.30 -28.14 -18.07
C TYR A 315 -5.80 -27.83 -18.08
N ASP A 316 -5.06 -28.18 -19.13
CA ASP A 316 -3.61 -27.94 -19.24
C ASP A 316 -3.27 -26.44 -19.24
N LEU A 317 -4.15 -25.59 -19.78
CA LEU A 317 -4.04 -24.13 -19.65
C LEU A 317 -4.23 -23.67 -18.19
N ILE A 318 -5.38 -23.95 -17.56
CA ILE A 318 -5.70 -23.42 -16.23
C ILE A 318 -4.97 -24.15 -15.08
N SER A 319 -4.34 -25.29 -15.33
CA SER A 319 -3.58 -26.06 -14.33
C SER A 319 -2.08 -25.78 -14.32
N ASN A 320 -1.57 -24.93 -15.22
CA ASN A 320 -0.14 -24.64 -15.32
C ASN A 320 0.41 -24.00 -14.04
N ARG A 321 1.08 -24.81 -13.22
CA ARG A 321 1.67 -24.43 -11.93
C ARG A 321 2.64 -23.26 -12.01
N GLU A 322 3.33 -23.09 -13.13
CA GLU A 322 4.38 -22.08 -13.25
C GLU A 322 3.80 -20.74 -13.69
N VAL A 323 2.80 -20.73 -14.56
CA VAL A 323 2.02 -19.52 -14.87
C VAL A 323 1.17 -19.09 -13.67
N ILE A 324 0.58 -20.03 -12.91
CA ILE A 324 -0.04 -19.76 -11.61
C ILE A 324 0.98 -19.15 -10.63
N ALA A 325 2.22 -19.64 -10.60
CA ALA A 325 3.28 -19.08 -9.76
C ALA A 325 3.67 -17.65 -10.15
N VAL A 326 3.58 -17.26 -11.44
CA VAL A 326 3.73 -15.84 -11.85
C VAL A 326 2.64 -14.97 -11.21
N ASN A 327 1.38 -15.42 -11.23
CA ASN A 327 0.25 -14.70 -10.62
C ASN A 327 0.38 -14.61 -9.09
N GLN A 328 0.67 -15.73 -8.44
CA GLN A 328 0.74 -15.88 -6.99
C GLN A 328 2.11 -15.49 -6.39
N ASP A 329 3.05 -14.98 -7.19
CA ASP A 329 4.36 -14.56 -6.69
C ASP A 329 4.23 -13.39 -5.69
N LYS A 330 4.87 -13.58 -4.53
CA LYS A 330 4.76 -12.76 -3.31
C LYS A 330 5.16 -11.29 -3.47
N GLU A 331 5.97 -10.95 -4.47
CA GLU A 331 6.35 -9.57 -4.78
C GLU A 331 5.10 -8.71 -5.09
N GLY A 332 4.03 -9.34 -5.60
CA GLY A 332 2.71 -8.71 -5.77
C GLY A 332 2.66 -7.56 -6.78
N VAL A 333 3.75 -7.25 -7.48
CA VAL A 333 3.79 -6.18 -8.49
C VAL A 333 3.09 -6.64 -9.76
N GLN A 334 2.10 -5.87 -10.22
CA GLN A 334 1.47 -6.04 -11.53
C GLN A 334 2.51 -5.87 -12.64
N GLY A 335 2.64 -6.87 -13.52
CA GLY A 335 3.36 -6.71 -14.78
C GLY A 335 2.53 -5.90 -15.78
N LYS A 336 3.23 -5.27 -16.73
CA LYS A 336 2.66 -4.27 -17.64
C LYS A 336 3.24 -4.36 -19.05
N LYS A 337 2.62 -3.67 -20.00
CA LYS A 337 3.20 -3.44 -21.32
C LYS A 337 4.47 -2.58 -21.20
N VAL A 338 5.55 -3.02 -21.85
CA VAL A 338 6.86 -2.33 -21.86
C VAL A 338 7.36 -2.00 -23.27
N LYS A 339 6.75 -2.59 -24.31
CA LYS A 339 6.99 -2.25 -25.71
C LYS A 339 5.73 -2.57 -26.52
N SER A 340 5.37 -1.70 -27.47
CA SER A 340 4.37 -1.93 -28.52
C SER A 340 4.98 -1.47 -29.85
N ASN A 341 4.80 -2.24 -30.91
CA ASN A 341 5.16 -1.87 -32.27
C ASN A 341 4.12 -2.44 -33.23
N ASN A 342 3.09 -1.64 -33.54
CA ASN A 342 1.81 -2.15 -34.03
C ASN A 342 1.31 -3.26 -33.08
N ASP A 343 0.80 -4.36 -33.63
CA ASP A 343 0.26 -5.52 -32.92
C ASP A 343 1.32 -6.38 -32.19
N LEU A 344 2.62 -6.02 -32.28
CA LEU A 344 3.72 -6.77 -31.68
C LEU A 344 4.15 -6.14 -30.36
N GLU A 345 3.94 -6.84 -29.26
CA GLU A 345 4.07 -6.30 -27.91
C GLU A 345 5.04 -7.11 -27.04
N VAL A 346 5.64 -6.43 -26.05
CA VAL A 346 6.32 -7.07 -24.93
C VAL A 346 5.68 -6.58 -23.65
N TRP A 347 5.29 -7.51 -22.80
CA TRP A 347 4.86 -7.25 -21.43
C TRP A 347 5.86 -7.85 -20.46
N ALA A 348 6.12 -7.16 -19.34
CA ALA A 348 7.05 -7.63 -18.32
C ALA A 348 6.64 -7.18 -16.92
N GLY A 349 7.03 -7.99 -15.93
CA GLY A 349 6.83 -7.71 -14.52
C GLY A 349 7.94 -8.35 -13.67
N PRO A 350 8.42 -7.66 -12.61
CA PRO A 350 9.33 -8.27 -11.65
C PRO A 350 8.60 -9.32 -10.81
N LEU A 351 9.32 -10.37 -10.44
CA LEU A 351 8.90 -11.39 -9.49
C LEU A 351 9.98 -11.57 -8.42
N SER A 352 9.61 -12.24 -7.34
CA SER A 352 10.52 -12.54 -6.24
C SER A 352 11.72 -13.38 -6.67
N ASP A 353 12.84 -13.27 -5.93
CA ASP A 353 14.19 -13.69 -6.34
C ASP A 353 14.65 -13.14 -7.70
N ASN A 354 14.10 -11.98 -8.12
CA ASN A 354 14.59 -11.16 -9.24
C ASN A 354 14.42 -11.84 -10.59
N LYS A 355 13.50 -12.79 -10.66
CA LYS A 355 13.03 -13.37 -11.90
C LYS A 355 12.20 -12.29 -12.60
N VAL A 356 12.33 -12.15 -13.90
CA VAL A 356 11.42 -11.30 -14.70
C VAL A 356 10.51 -12.24 -15.47
N ALA A 357 9.19 -12.08 -15.30
CA ALA A 357 8.24 -12.69 -16.21
C ALA A 357 8.16 -11.84 -17.48
N VAL A 358 8.42 -12.46 -18.63
CA VAL A 358 8.35 -11.79 -19.94
C VAL A 358 7.35 -12.51 -20.84
N ILE A 359 6.41 -11.73 -21.37
CA ILE A 359 5.49 -12.14 -22.42
C ILE A 359 5.91 -11.44 -23.72
N LEU A 360 6.09 -12.23 -24.77
CA LEU A 360 6.26 -11.77 -26.15
C LEU A 360 4.93 -12.03 -26.85
N TRP A 361 4.23 -10.99 -27.33
CA TRP A 361 2.87 -11.12 -27.84
C TRP A 361 2.77 -10.69 -29.31
N ASN A 362 2.22 -11.58 -30.14
CA ASN A 362 1.76 -11.24 -31.48
C ASN A 362 0.24 -11.14 -31.49
N ARG A 363 -0.32 -9.93 -31.55
CA ARG A 363 -1.75 -9.68 -31.71
C ARG A 363 -2.19 -9.64 -33.19
N SER A 364 -1.26 -9.78 -34.14
CA SER A 364 -1.56 -9.67 -35.58
C SER A 364 -2.13 -10.95 -36.17
N SER A 365 -2.72 -10.83 -37.37
CA SER A 365 -3.32 -11.91 -38.14
C SER A 365 -2.31 -12.78 -38.94
N SER A 366 -1.01 -12.68 -38.64
CA SER A 366 0.06 -13.38 -39.35
C SER A 366 1.27 -13.68 -38.46
N ASN A 367 2.12 -14.61 -38.89
CA ASN A 367 3.33 -14.96 -38.15
C ASN A 367 4.33 -13.78 -38.08
N ALA A 368 4.89 -13.54 -36.90
CA ALA A 368 5.81 -12.43 -36.67
C ALA A 368 6.86 -12.73 -35.59
N THR A 369 8.07 -12.22 -35.78
CA THR A 369 9.13 -12.26 -34.74
C THR A 369 8.94 -11.13 -33.75
N VAL A 370 8.79 -11.46 -32.47
CA VAL A 370 8.70 -10.50 -31.36
C VAL A 370 9.96 -10.57 -30.52
N THR A 371 10.54 -9.41 -30.18
CA THR A 371 11.84 -9.29 -29.51
C THR A 371 11.78 -8.34 -28.31
N ALA A 372 12.18 -8.85 -27.14
CA ALA A 372 12.39 -8.09 -25.91
C ALA A 372 13.88 -7.92 -25.61
N SER A 373 14.41 -6.72 -25.80
CA SER A 373 15.72 -6.35 -25.28
C SER A 373 15.67 -6.10 -23.78
N TRP A 374 16.76 -6.42 -23.08
CA TRP A 374 16.91 -6.31 -21.62
C TRP A 374 16.54 -4.92 -21.08
N SER A 375 16.89 -3.88 -21.85
CA SER A 375 16.51 -2.48 -21.61
C SER A 375 15.03 -2.24 -21.33
N ASN A 376 14.14 -3.02 -21.95
CA ASN A 376 12.70 -2.79 -21.89
C ASN A 376 12.07 -3.51 -20.69
N ILE A 377 12.68 -4.61 -20.27
CA ILE A 377 12.19 -5.52 -19.23
C ILE A 377 12.87 -5.30 -17.87
N GLY A 378 13.64 -4.22 -17.72
CA GLY A 378 14.32 -3.85 -16.48
C GLY A 378 15.65 -4.56 -16.21
N LEU A 379 16.23 -5.26 -17.19
CA LEU A 379 17.54 -5.93 -17.05
C LEU A 379 18.68 -5.06 -17.63
N LYS A 380 19.86 -5.14 -17.00
CA LYS A 380 21.09 -4.52 -17.50
C LYS A 380 21.53 -5.26 -18.78
N PRO A 381 21.97 -4.59 -19.87
CA PRO A 381 22.23 -5.25 -21.16
C PRO A 381 23.23 -6.42 -21.11
N GLY A 382 24.21 -6.38 -20.21
CA GLY A 382 25.20 -7.45 -20.01
C GLY A 382 24.75 -8.62 -19.14
N THR A 383 23.51 -8.64 -18.63
CA THR A 383 23.00 -9.73 -17.79
C THR A 383 22.82 -11.01 -18.60
N MET A 384 23.35 -12.14 -18.10
CA MET A 384 23.02 -13.49 -18.61
C MET A 384 21.91 -14.14 -17.76
N VAL A 385 20.99 -14.86 -18.41
CA VAL A 385 19.90 -15.60 -17.75
C VAL A 385 19.66 -16.96 -18.42
N ASP A 386 19.27 -17.97 -17.64
CA ASP A 386 18.50 -19.10 -18.12
C ASP A 386 17.06 -18.63 -18.38
N ALA A 387 16.65 -18.57 -19.64
CA ALA A 387 15.29 -18.22 -20.00
C ALA A 387 14.41 -19.48 -20.02
N LYS A 388 13.68 -19.73 -18.92
CA LYS A 388 12.73 -20.84 -18.84
C LYS A 388 11.41 -20.45 -19.47
N ASP A 389 11.01 -21.17 -20.50
CA ASP A 389 9.66 -21.10 -21.04
C ASP A 389 8.68 -21.88 -20.14
N LEU A 390 7.54 -21.25 -19.83
CA LEU A 390 6.55 -21.79 -18.90
C LEU A 390 5.47 -22.68 -19.53
N TRP A 391 5.36 -22.75 -20.86
CA TRP A 391 4.30 -23.51 -21.55
C TRP A 391 4.80 -24.80 -22.18
N ALA A 392 5.93 -24.78 -22.89
CA ALA A 392 6.62 -25.98 -23.35
C ALA A 392 7.64 -26.52 -22.31
N ASN A 393 7.77 -25.86 -21.15
CA ASN A 393 8.61 -26.30 -20.02
C ASN A 393 10.09 -26.47 -20.41
N SER A 394 10.55 -25.71 -21.41
CA SER A 394 11.93 -25.72 -21.90
C SER A 394 12.78 -24.64 -21.23
N THR A 395 14.10 -24.70 -21.35
CA THR A 395 14.99 -23.66 -20.78
C THR A 395 16.17 -23.42 -21.69
N GLN A 396 16.24 -22.20 -22.26
CA GLN A 396 17.39 -21.76 -23.04
C GLN A 396 18.42 -21.14 -22.09
N SER A 397 19.63 -21.70 -22.05
CA SER A 397 20.66 -21.23 -21.13
C SER A 397 21.47 -20.04 -21.62
N SER A 398 21.86 -19.18 -20.66
CA SER A 398 22.80 -18.08 -20.82
C SER A 398 22.44 -17.10 -21.94
N VAL A 399 21.15 -16.75 -22.06
CA VAL A 399 20.66 -15.69 -22.96
C VAL A 399 21.07 -14.32 -22.42
N SER A 400 21.43 -13.39 -23.32
CA SER A 400 21.97 -12.08 -22.96
C SER A 400 21.57 -10.99 -23.96
N GLY A 401 21.35 -9.76 -23.48
CA GLY A 401 21.04 -8.59 -24.30
C GLY A 401 19.59 -8.50 -24.75
N GLU A 402 19.07 -9.57 -25.36
CA GLU A 402 17.68 -9.67 -25.81
C GLU A 402 17.19 -11.11 -25.90
N ILE A 403 15.88 -11.27 -26.08
CA ILE A 403 15.24 -12.55 -26.35
C ILE A 403 14.12 -12.39 -27.38
N SER A 404 14.05 -13.36 -28.30
CA SER A 404 13.15 -13.34 -29.45
C SER A 404 12.38 -14.66 -29.55
N ALA A 405 11.23 -14.62 -30.22
CA ALA A 405 10.51 -15.80 -30.68
C ALA A 405 9.76 -15.45 -31.98
N GLU A 406 9.62 -16.41 -32.90
CA GLU A 406 8.63 -16.33 -33.96
C GLU A 406 7.30 -16.86 -33.41
N LEU A 407 6.23 -16.08 -33.58
CA LEU A 407 4.92 -16.34 -32.99
C LEU A 407 3.86 -16.40 -34.09
N ASP A 408 3.01 -17.42 -34.05
CA ASP A 408 1.82 -17.51 -34.90
C ASP A 408 0.83 -16.36 -34.62
N SER A 409 -0.15 -16.20 -35.53
CA SER A 409 -1.26 -15.26 -35.41
C SER A 409 -1.96 -15.35 -34.04
N HIS A 410 -2.18 -14.20 -33.40
CA HIS A 410 -2.80 -14.05 -32.07
C HIS A 410 -2.10 -14.79 -30.89
N ALA A 411 -1.01 -15.52 -31.14
CA ALA A 411 -0.49 -16.49 -30.18
C ALA A 411 0.42 -15.90 -29.10
N LEU A 412 0.36 -16.49 -27.90
CA LEU A 412 1.50 -16.57 -26.98
C LEU A 412 2.25 -17.90 -27.16
N LEU A 413 2.76 -18.04 -28.39
CA LEU A 413 3.53 -19.16 -28.96
C LEU A 413 2.81 -20.51 -29.03
N ASN A 414 2.88 -21.11 -30.22
CA ASN A 414 2.33 -22.43 -30.59
C ASN A 414 3.35 -23.58 -30.45
N ALA A 415 2.86 -24.78 -30.11
CA ALA A 415 3.64 -25.94 -29.70
C ALA A 415 4.23 -26.79 -30.85
N SER A 416 5.15 -26.23 -31.65
CA SER A 416 6.15 -27.05 -32.36
C SER A 416 7.44 -26.29 -32.63
N ALA A 417 8.59 -26.86 -32.23
CA ALA A 417 9.84 -26.14 -31.93
C ALA A 417 9.74 -25.27 -30.66
N SER A 418 10.89 -24.73 -30.23
CA SER A 418 11.14 -24.24 -28.86
C SER A 418 10.50 -22.89 -28.52
N ASP A 419 10.57 -22.57 -27.22
CA ASP A 419 10.22 -21.29 -26.57
C ASP A 419 8.73 -21.18 -26.18
N ALA A 420 8.37 -20.17 -25.36
CA ALA A 420 7.04 -19.61 -25.00
C ALA A 420 7.26 -18.56 -23.88
N THR A 421 6.22 -18.03 -23.21
CA THR A 421 6.29 -17.15 -22.01
C THR A 421 7.51 -17.40 -21.13
N ARG A 422 8.50 -16.49 -21.14
CA ARG A 422 9.84 -16.76 -20.57
C ARG A 422 10.01 -16.15 -19.19
N LEU A 423 10.09 -17.01 -18.18
CA LEU A 423 10.62 -16.71 -16.85
C LEU A 423 12.15 -16.65 -16.93
N LEU A 424 12.70 -15.44 -16.79
CA LEU A 424 14.15 -15.25 -16.81
C LEU A 424 14.76 -15.59 -15.44
N LEU A 425 15.27 -16.82 -15.31
CA LEU A 425 16.01 -17.33 -14.16
C LEU A 425 17.48 -16.93 -14.30
N ASN A 426 18.06 -16.20 -13.35
CA ASN A 426 19.47 -15.81 -13.48
C ASN A 426 20.41 -17.02 -13.26
N LYS A 427 21.30 -17.31 -14.23
CA LYS A 427 22.25 -18.42 -14.16
C LYS A 427 23.63 -17.96 -13.68
N THR A 428 23.88 -18.10 -12.39
CA THR A 428 25.24 -18.32 -11.89
C THR A 428 25.67 -19.77 -12.20
N ALA A 429 26.83 -19.93 -12.82
CA ALA A 429 27.27 -21.22 -13.37
C ALA A 429 27.79 -22.19 -12.30
N THR A 430 27.73 -23.49 -12.59
CA THR A 430 28.31 -24.54 -11.74
C THR A 430 29.84 -24.56 -11.84
N GLY A 431 30.51 -23.78 -10.98
CA GLY A 431 31.97 -23.79 -10.80
C GLY A 431 32.39 -22.96 -9.58
N ASN A 432 33.29 -23.48 -8.75
CA ASN A 432 33.61 -22.91 -7.43
C ASN A 432 34.40 -21.57 -7.48
N VAL A 433 33.70 -20.43 -7.60
CA VAL A 433 34.11 -19.11 -7.07
C VAL A 433 32.84 -18.38 -6.54
N SER A 434 33.04 -17.46 -5.58
CA SER A 434 32.09 -16.55 -4.89
C SER A 434 30.55 -16.70 -5.03
N ARG A 435 29.89 -16.67 -3.87
CA ARG A 435 28.47 -16.29 -3.74
C ARG A 435 28.29 -14.80 -4.02
N GLU A 436 27.98 -14.41 -5.26
CA GLU A 436 27.58 -13.05 -5.63
C GLU A 436 26.67 -13.10 -6.87
N LYS A 437 25.65 -12.26 -7.03
CA LYS A 437 25.06 -11.27 -6.12
C LYS A 437 23.57 -11.19 -6.45
N ILE A 438 22.69 -11.38 -5.47
CA ILE A 438 21.24 -11.50 -5.73
C ILE A 438 20.61 -10.14 -5.45
N GLU A 439 20.23 -9.38 -6.50
CA GLU A 439 19.49 -8.10 -6.44
C GLU A 439 18.04 -8.22 -5.93
N ARG A 440 17.86 -8.94 -4.81
CA ARG A 440 16.60 -9.03 -4.06
C ARG A 440 16.09 -7.65 -3.71
N TYR A 441 14.78 -7.51 -3.60
CA TYR A 441 14.22 -6.66 -2.55
C TYR A 441 14.62 -7.28 -1.21
N LEU A 442 15.80 -6.90 -0.70
CA LEU A 442 16.45 -7.57 0.43
C LEU A 442 15.63 -7.46 1.71
N LEU A 443 14.72 -6.48 1.80
CA LEU A 443 14.08 -6.09 3.05
C LEU A 443 12.55 -6.05 3.01
N GLU A 444 11.91 -7.04 2.36
CA GLU A 444 10.57 -7.54 2.76
C GLU A 444 10.58 -8.19 4.17
N ASN A 445 11.43 -7.73 5.09
CA ASN A 445 11.68 -8.34 6.40
C ASN A 445 10.66 -7.92 7.48
N GLY A 446 9.63 -7.17 7.10
CA GLY A 446 8.61 -6.62 8.01
C GLY A 446 9.08 -5.45 8.88
N LEU A 447 10.30 -4.96 8.71
CA LEU A 447 10.78 -3.73 9.33
C LEU A 447 10.46 -2.52 8.44
N GLY A 448 10.34 -1.34 9.04
CA GLY A 448 10.03 -0.11 8.28
C GLY A 448 8.58 0.02 7.78
N GLN A 449 7.62 -0.73 8.35
CA GLN A 449 6.19 -0.55 8.06
C GLN A 449 5.69 0.87 8.41
N THR A 450 6.23 1.43 9.49
CA THR A 450 6.31 2.87 9.74
C THR A 450 7.79 3.26 9.73
N PRO A 451 8.12 4.55 9.57
CA PRO A 451 9.49 5.02 9.78
C PRO A 451 9.95 4.74 11.23
N PRO A 452 11.27 4.81 11.51
CA PRO A 452 11.79 4.68 12.86
C PRO A 452 11.55 5.98 13.67
N MET A 453 11.32 5.82 14.96
CA MET A 453 11.12 6.90 15.94
C MET A 453 12.06 6.64 17.12
N GLY A 454 12.82 7.62 17.58
CA GLY A 454 13.86 7.39 18.59
C GLY A 454 14.75 8.58 18.88
N TRP A 455 16.01 8.30 19.21
CA TRP A 455 17.05 9.28 19.51
C TRP A 455 18.38 8.85 18.86
N ASN A 456 19.22 9.82 18.50
CA ASN A 456 20.58 9.61 18.01
C ASN A 456 21.56 10.50 18.81
N SER A 457 22.74 9.96 19.14
CA SER A 457 23.78 10.69 19.88
C SER A 457 24.53 11.78 19.11
N TRP A 458 24.57 11.73 17.77
CA TRP A 458 25.53 12.50 16.97
C TRP A 458 25.38 14.02 17.09
N ASN A 459 24.17 14.56 16.89
CA ASN A 459 23.94 16.00 16.74
C ASN A 459 24.38 16.81 17.97
N HIS A 460 24.07 16.34 19.18
CA HIS A 460 24.45 17.02 20.43
C HIS A 460 25.81 16.57 21.00
N PHE A 461 26.14 15.28 20.94
CA PHE A 461 27.30 14.72 21.66
C PHE A 461 28.48 14.35 20.76
N GLY A 462 28.27 14.16 19.46
CA GLY A 462 29.30 13.69 18.53
C GLY A 462 30.00 12.42 19.05
N CYS A 463 31.31 12.53 19.32
CA CYS A 463 32.11 11.44 19.90
C CYS A 463 32.13 11.37 21.45
N ASP A 464 31.56 12.34 22.17
CA ASP A 464 31.71 12.44 23.64
C ASP A 464 30.66 11.59 24.39
N ILE A 465 30.59 10.33 23.95
CA ILE A 465 29.58 9.32 24.30
C ILE A 465 30.16 8.19 25.14
N ASN A 466 29.35 7.65 26.06
CA ASN A 466 29.73 6.56 26.95
C ASN A 466 28.52 5.73 27.41
N GLU A 467 28.76 4.57 28.01
CA GLU A 467 27.71 3.64 28.43
C GLU A 467 26.72 4.23 29.44
N SER A 468 27.17 5.13 30.33
CA SER A 468 26.29 5.81 31.29
C SER A 468 25.30 6.71 30.55
N LEU A 469 25.81 7.58 29.67
CA LEU A 469 25.00 8.48 28.83
C LEU A 469 23.90 7.71 28.07
N ILE A 470 24.25 6.59 27.40
CA ILE A 470 23.27 5.82 26.62
C ILE A 470 22.24 5.13 27.52
N ARG A 471 22.63 4.66 28.72
CA ARG A 471 21.71 4.09 29.72
C ARG A 471 20.76 5.14 30.27
N GLU A 472 21.30 6.31 30.65
CA GLU A 472 20.58 7.44 31.22
C GLU A 472 19.61 8.05 30.21
N THR A 473 19.99 8.18 28.93
CA THR A 473 19.09 8.62 27.85
C THR A 473 17.99 7.58 27.55
N ALA A 474 18.30 6.28 27.64
CA ALA A 474 17.27 5.24 27.54
C ALA A 474 16.26 5.29 28.72
N ASP A 475 16.72 5.63 29.93
CA ASP A 475 15.87 5.91 31.08
C ASP A 475 15.08 7.22 30.93
N ALA A 476 15.67 8.25 30.32
CA ALA A 476 15.01 9.53 30.05
C ALA A 476 13.89 9.37 29.01
N LEU A 477 14.08 8.62 27.92
CA LEU A 477 12.99 8.31 26.96
C LEU A 477 11.82 7.59 27.63
N VAL A 478 12.07 6.69 28.60
CA VAL A 478 11.00 5.98 29.31
C VAL A 478 10.31 6.86 30.35
N SER A 479 11.08 7.58 31.18
CA SER A 479 10.54 8.38 32.29
C SER A 479 9.84 9.67 31.85
N SER A 480 10.28 10.30 30.75
CA SER A 480 9.55 11.38 30.07
C SER A 480 8.25 10.90 29.39
N GLY A 481 8.10 9.60 29.16
CA GLY A 481 6.96 9.03 28.44
C GLY A 481 7.07 9.07 26.91
N LEU A 482 8.16 9.60 26.34
CA LEU A 482 8.42 9.57 24.89
C LEU A 482 8.39 8.12 24.34
N ALA A 483 8.92 7.16 25.11
CA ALA A 483 8.88 5.73 24.79
C ALA A 483 7.46 5.12 24.74
N ALA A 484 6.45 5.81 25.28
CA ALA A 484 5.04 5.44 25.18
C ALA A 484 4.31 6.17 24.02
N LEU A 485 4.92 7.21 23.43
CA LEU A 485 4.40 7.89 22.24
C LEU A 485 4.86 7.24 20.93
N GLY A 486 6.06 6.68 20.92
CA GLY A 486 6.59 5.95 19.77
C GLY A 486 8.13 5.92 19.67
N TYR A 487 8.82 6.80 20.39
CA TYR A 487 10.29 6.88 20.42
C TYR A 487 10.90 5.60 21.01
N LYS A 488 11.25 4.65 20.14
CA LYS A 488 11.68 3.28 20.50
C LYS A 488 13.14 2.98 20.24
N TYR A 489 13.80 3.66 19.30
CA TYR A 489 15.21 3.42 18.99
C TYR A 489 16.12 4.34 19.83
N ILE A 490 17.18 3.76 20.39
CA ILE A 490 18.35 4.48 20.94
C ILE A 490 19.50 4.16 19.99
N ASN A 491 19.87 5.11 19.12
CA ASN A 491 20.94 4.91 18.13
C ASN A 491 22.26 5.42 18.69
N LEU A 492 23.20 4.50 18.86
CA LEU A 492 24.59 4.79 19.18
C LEU A 492 25.36 5.11 17.90
N ASP A 493 25.66 6.39 17.68
CA ASP A 493 26.42 6.86 16.50
C ASP A 493 27.95 6.64 16.67
N ASP A 494 28.75 7.18 15.75
CA ASP A 494 30.21 6.98 15.64
C ASP A 494 31.02 7.15 16.95
N CYS A 495 32.28 6.68 16.94
CA CYS A 495 33.26 6.77 18.02
C CYS A 495 33.03 5.80 19.21
N TRP A 496 32.12 4.82 19.09
CA TRP A 496 31.83 3.80 20.12
C TRP A 496 32.83 2.64 20.22
N ALA A 497 33.59 2.37 19.16
CA ALA A 497 34.55 1.26 19.08
C ALA A 497 36.01 1.71 19.32
N GLU A 498 36.89 0.75 19.55
CA GLU A 498 38.35 0.96 19.49
C GLU A 498 38.80 1.29 18.05
N LEU A 499 39.90 2.05 17.93
CA LEU A 499 40.47 2.46 16.64
C LEU A 499 40.94 1.28 15.77
N ASN A 500 41.23 0.14 16.39
CA ASN A 500 41.72 -1.06 15.70
C ASN A 500 40.80 -2.24 15.96
N ARG A 501 40.61 -3.07 14.93
CA ARG A 501 40.01 -4.40 15.07
C ARG A 501 40.88 -5.31 15.94
N ASP A 502 40.28 -6.34 16.53
CA ASP A 502 41.05 -7.36 17.25
C ASP A 502 41.84 -8.29 16.30
N HIS A 503 42.61 -9.20 16.90
CA HIS A 503 43.38 -10.22 16.18
C HIS A 503 42.54 -11.30 15.42
N GLN A 504 41.21 -11.23 15.46
CA GLN A 504 40.31 -11.99 14.58
C GLN A 504 39.66 -11.10 13.49
N GLY A 505 39.85 -9.78 13.55
CA GLY A 505 39.23 -8.82 12.64
C GLY A 505 37.85 -8.32 13.09
N ASN A 506 37.44 -8.54 14.35
CA ASN A 506 36.18 -8.00 14.87
C ASN A 506 36.30 -6.51 15.25
N MET A 507 35.20 -5.76 15.16
CA MET A 507 35.07 -4.50 15.89
C MET A 507 35.02 -4.76 17.41
N VAL A 508 35.77 -3.96 18.17
CA VAL A 508 35.85 -4.07 19.64
C VAL A 508 35.18 -2.85 20.27
N PRO A 509 34.19 -2.99 21.18
CA PRO A 509 33.63 -1.87 21.93
C PRO A 509 34.71 -1.16 22.74
N LYS A 510 34.73 0.18 22.73
CA LYS A 510 35.80 0.96 23.34
C LYS A 510 35.82 0.81 24.86
N ALA A 511 36.82 0.13 25.41
CA ALA A 511 36.79 -0.34 26.79
C ALA A 511 36.79 0.81 27.83
N SER A 512 37.29 2.00 27.46
CA SER A 512 37.29 3.19 28.30
C SER A 512 35.93 3.87 28.46
N THR A 513 34.99 3.66 27.51
CA THR A 513 33.67 4.33 27.48
C THR A 513 32.50 3.35 27.46
N PHE A 514 32.71 2.11 27.01
CA PHE A 514 31.75 1.00 26.99
C PHE A 514 32.28 -0.24 27.74
N PRO A 515 32.60 -0.11 29.05
CA PRO A 515 33.29 -1.15 29.81
C PRO A 515 32.52 -2.47 29.96
N SER A 516 31.19 -2.48 29.84
CA SER A 516 30.37 -3.69 29.83
C SER A 516 30.22 -4.31 28.42
N GLY A 517 30.65 -3.59 27.39
CA GLY A 517 30.46 -3.93 25.98
C GLY A 517 29.01 -3.76 25.48
N ILE A 518 28.86 -3.58 24.16
CA ILE A 518 27.58 -3.27 23.51
C ILE A 518 26.50 -4.33 23.79
N LYS A 519 26.87 -5.61 23.96
CA LYS A 519 25.90 -6.68 24.30
C LYS A 519 25.20 -6.46 25.65
N ALA A 520 25.89 -5.93 26.65
CA ALA A 520 25.29 -5.61 27.95
C ALA A 520 24.42 -4.34 27.87
N LEU A 521 24.82 -3.38 27.03
CA LEU A 521 24.03 -2.18 26.74
C LEU A 521 22.73 -2.51 25.99
N ALA A 522 22.79 -3.37 24.97
CA ALA A 522 21.62 -3.86 24.24
C ALA A 522 20.62 -4.54 25.18
N HIS A 523 21.11 -5.44 26.05
CA HIS A 523 20.27 -6.10 27.06
C HIS A 523 19.61 -5.11 28.02
N TYR A 524 20.29 -4.01 28.38
CA TYR A 524 19.69 -2.95 29.19
C TYR A 524 18.56 -2.22 28.44
N VAL A 525 18.82 -1.78 27.21
CA VAL A 525 17.86 -1.05 26.36
C VAL A 525 16.63 -1.93 26.06
N HIS A 526 16.82 -3.22 25.76
CA HIS A 526 15.73 -4.20 25.61
C HIS A 526 14.92 -4.35 26.91
N GLY A 527 15.58 -4.37 28.07
CA GLY A 527 14.94 -4.40 29.39
C GLY A 527 14.07 -3.18 29.70
N LYS A 528 14.22 -2.08 28.95
CA LYS A 528 13.36 -0.87 29.01
C LYS A 528 12.19 -0.90 28.02
N GLY A 529 12.08 -1.92 27.17
CA GLY A 529 11.09 -1.95 26.08
C GLY A 529 11.44 -0.97 24.94
N LEU A 530 12.74 -0.72 24.74
CA LEU A 530 13.36 0.04 23.67
C LEU A 530 14.20 -0.91 22.77
N LYS A 531 14.74 -0.37 21.69
CA LYS A 531 15.61 -1.03 20.71
C LYS A 531 16.97 -0.33 20.64
N LEU A 532 18.06 -1.07 20.51
CA LEU A 532 19.40 -0.49 20.34
C LEU A 532 19.78 -0.43 18.87
N GLY A 533 20.03 0.78 18.36
CA GLY A 533 20.75 0.99 17.11
C GLY A 533 22.25 1.17 17.33
N ILE A 534 23.03 0.81 16.31
CA ILE A 534 24.47 1.03 16.26
C ILE A 534 24.85 1.70 14.94
N TYR A 535 26.07 2.23 14.88
CA TYR A 535 26.65 2.83 13.71
C TYR A 535 27.84 2.05 13.16
N SER A 536 27.97 2.05 11.85
CA SER A 536 29.19 1.72 11.13
C SER A 536 29.24 2.52 9.82
N ASP A 537 30.33 2.38 9.07
CA ASP A 537 30.50 2.98 7.75
C ASP A 537 30.81 1.88 6.73
N ALA A 538 30.39 2.08 5.48
CA ALA A 538 30.64 1.17 4.37
C ALA A 538 32.08 1.19 3.83
N GLY A 539 32.91 2.16 4.22
CA GLY A 539 34.33 2.28 3.86
C GLY A 539 35.30 1.64 4.86
N ASN A 540 36.58 2.03 4.75
CA ASN A 540 37.66 1.50 5.60
C ASN A 540 37.65 2.05 7.04
N GLN A 541 37.18 3.28 7.23
CA GLN A 541 37.10 3.98 8.51
C GLN A 541 35.81 4.79 8.54
N THR A 542 35.29 5.04 9.75
CA THR A 542 34.12 5.89 9.93
C THR A 542 34.40 7.36 9.64
N CYS A 543 33.36 8.19 9.51
CA CYS A 543 33.50 9.60 9.18
C CYS A 543 34.33 10.41 10.21
N SER A 544 34.29 10.07 11.51
CA SER A 544 35.21 10.66 12.51
C SER A 544 36.66 10.17 12.42
N LYS A 545 36.88 9.07 11.67
CA LYS A 545 38.14 8.31 11.56
C LYS A 545 38.66 7.75 12.88
N ARG A 546 37.77 7.58 13.87
CA ARG A 546 38.12 7.08 15.22
C ARG A 546 37.90 5.58 15.43
N MET A 547 37.20 4.92 14.51
CA MET A 547 36.97 3.47 14.51
C MET A 547 36.97 2.91 13.08
N PRO A 548 37.22 1.60 12.88
CA PRO A 548 37.15 0.96 11.57
C PRO A 548 35.75 1.02 10.98
N GLY A 549 35.66 1.18 9.66
CA GLY A 549 34.46 0.90 8.87
C GLY A 549 34.38 -0.60 8.54
N SER A 550 33.26 -1.03 7.98
CA SER A 550 32.93 -2.45 7.73
C SER A 550 33.40 -2.99 6.37
N LEU A 551 34.08 -2.19 5.52
CA LEU A 551 34.47 -2.62 4.17
C LEU A 551 35.33 -3.90 4.19
N GLY A 552 34.85 -4.95 3.52
CA GLY A 552 35.51 -6.27 3.49
C GLY A 552 35.38 -7.08 4.79
N HIS A 553 34.64 -6.58 5.77
CA HIS A 553 34.35 -7.22 7.05
C HIS A 553 32.84 -7.42 7.31
N GLU A 554 31.98 -7.13 6.32
CA GLU A 554 30.53 -6.99 6.48
C GLU A 554 29.87 -8.25 7.07
N GLU A 555 30.25 -9.44 6.60
CA GLU A 555 29.71 -10.72 7.13
C GLU A 555 30.20 -11.04 8.55
N GLN A 556 31.30 -10.42 9.01
CA GLN A 556 31.81 -10.58 10.37
C GLN A 556 31.17 -9.57 11.33
N ASP A 557 31.03 -8.32 10.89
CA ASP A 557 30.46 -7.25 11.70
C ASP A 557 28.95 -7.40 11.84
N ALA A 558 28.21 -7.78 10.78
CA ALA A 558 26.79 -8.10 10.89
C ALA A 558 26.51 -9.22 11.91
N LYS A 559 27.30 -10.31 11.88
CA LYS A 559 27.23 -11.39 12.89
C LYS A 559 27.52 -10.86 14.29
N THR A 560 28.50 -9.96 14.41
CA THR A 560 28.89 -9.34 15.68
C THR A 560 27.73 -8.51 16.24
N PHE A 561 27.16 -7.59 15.47
CA PHE A 561 25.99 -6.77 15.82
C PHE A 561 24.77 -7.64 16.20
N ALA A 562 24.45 -8.67 15.41
CA ALA A 562 23.38 -9.60 15.71
C ALA A 562 23.63 -10.42 16.99
N SER A 563 24.88 -10.83 17.26
CA SER A 563 25.26 -11.55 18.48
C SER A 563 25.20 -10.68 19.74
N TRP A 564 25.34 -9.36 19.59
CA TRP A 564 25.17 -8.37 20.66
C TRP A 564 23.69 -8.02 20.89
N GLY A 565 22.85 -8.15 19.87
CA GLY A 565 21.42 -7.86 19.93
C GLY A 565 21.03 -6.50 19.36
N VAL A 566 21.84 -5.92 18.47
CA VAL A 566 21.50 -4.69 17.74
C VAL A 566 20.21 -4.88 16.93
N ASP A 567 19.36 -3.86 16.87
CA ASP A 567 18.05 -3.85 16.19
C ASP A 567 18.00 -2.89 14.98
N TYR A 568 18.99 -2.01 14.86
CA TYR A 568 19.09 -0.97 13.84
C TYR A 568 20.58 -0.72 13.52
N LEU A 569 20.93 -0.54 12.24
CA LEU A 569 22.26 -0.15 11.80
C LEU A 569 22.14 1.13 10.96
N LYS A 570 22.73 2.23 11.44
CA LYS A 570 23.09 3.38 10.58
C LYS A 570 24.40 3.02 9.87
N TYR A 571 24.45 3.23 8.57
CA TYR A 571 25.55 2.82 7.71
C TYR A 571 25.90 3.96 6.74
N ASP A 572 27.03 4.62 6.99
CA ASP A 572 27.50 5.77 6.22
C ASP A 572 28.44 5.36 5.07
N ASN A 573 29.02 6.35 4.38
CA ASN A 573 29.67 6.22 3.07
C ASN A 573 31.05 6.90 3.00
N CYS A 574 31.71 7.18 4.12
CA CYS A 574 33.05 7.74 4.20
C CYS A 574 34.14 6.74 3.74
N GLU A 575 35.39 7.22 3.59
CA GLU A 575 36.61 6.43 3.28
C GLU A 575 36.39 5.23 2.31
N ASN A 576 35.63 5.51 1.26
CA ASN A 576 34.96 4.51 0.42
C ASN A 576 35.80 3.97 -0.74
N ASN A 577 37.04 4.46 -0.89
CA ASN A 577 37.98 4.12 -1.96
C ASN A 577 37.44 4.33 -3.40
N GLY A 578 36.39 5.14 -3.58
CA GLY A 578 35.74 5.36 -4.88
C GLY A 578 34.77 4.26 -5.33
N ILE A 579 34.48 3.25 -4.50
CA ILE A 579 33.51 2.18 -4.81
C ILE A 579 32.09 2.76 -4.82
N LEU A 580 31.24 2.38 -5.77
CA LEU A 580 29.87 2.91 -5.89
C LEU A 580 28.97 2.48 -4.72
N ALA A 581 28.01 3.32 -4.33
CA ALA A 581 27.08 3.01 -3.24
C ALA A 581 26.24 1.76 -3.58
N THR A 582 25.75 1.68 -4.82
CA THR A 582 25.07 0.51 -5.39
C THR A 582 25.87 -0.80 -5.30
N GLU A 583 27.19 -0.74 -5.19
CA GLU A 583 28.07 -1.91 -5.03
C GLU A 583 28.35 -2.24 -3.56
N ARG A 584 28.50 -1.22 -2.70
CA ARG A 584 29.01 -1.30 -1.32
C ARG A 584 27.95 -1.50 -0.23
N TYR A 585 26.71 -1.07 -0.46
CA TYR A 585 25.62 -1.27 0.49
C TYR A 585 25.05 -2.71 0.50
N PRO A 586 24.87 -3.41 -0.65
CA PRO A 586 24.32 -4.77 -0.66
C PRO A 586 25.11 -5.83 0.12
N PRO A 587 26.46 -5.83 0.17
CA PRO A 587 27.23 -6.76 1.00
C PRO A 587 26.82 -6.74 2.48
N MET A 588 26.60 -5.55 3.07
CA MET A 588 26.13 -5.41 4.45
C MET A 588 24.64 -5.82 4.58
N SER A 589 23.77 -5.43 3.64
CA SER A 589 22.37 -5.87 3.66
C SER A 589 22.24 -7.40 3.59
N GLU A 590 22.94 -8.05 2.66
CA GLU A 590 23.03 -9.51 2.61
C GLU A 590 23.60 -10.10 3.90
N ALA A 591 24.64 -9.49 4.49
CA ALA A 591 25.26 -9.94 5.72
C ALA A 591 24.29 -9.90 6.91
N LEU A 592 23.52 -8.81 7.06
CA LEU A 592 22.49 -8.68 8.08
C LEU A 592 21.42 -9.77 7.96
N LEU A 593 20.91 -10.01 6.74
CA LEU A 593 19.95 -11.10 6.48
C LEU A 593 20.52 -12.49 6.83
N LYS A 594 21.79 -12.75 6.50
CA LYS A 594 22.47 -14.02 6.81
C LYS A 594 22.58 -14.29 8.32
N THR A 595 22.38 -13.29 9.19
CA THR A 595 22.34 -13.49 10.65
C THR A 595 21.04 -14.11 11.17
N GLY A 596 19.94 -13.97 10.42
CA GLY A 596 18.59 -14.33 10.89
C GLY A 596 18.00 -13.43 11.98
N ARG A 597 18.70 -12.37 12.43
CA ARG A 597 18.14 -11.35 13.31
C ARG A 597 17.50 -10.24 12.46
N PRO A 598 16.27 -9.78 12.77
CA PRO A 598 15.73 -8.56 12.19
C PRO A 598 16.53 -7.35 12.69
N ILE A 599 17.30 -6.73 11.79
CA ILE A 599 18.03 -5.48 12.00
C ILE A 599 17.56 -4.50 10.94
N PHE A 600 17.08 -3.32 11.36
CA PHE A 600 16.69 -2.25 10.44
C PHE A 600 17.94 -1.66 9.80
N PHE A 601 18.03 -1.64 8.47
CA PHE A 601 19.21 -1.11 7.78
C PHE A 601 18.93 0.29 7.22
N SER A 602 19.65 1.29 7.73
CA SER A 602 19.55 2.70 7.36
C SER A 602 20.84 3.12 6.65
N MET A 603 20.73 3.60 5.41
CA MET A 603 21.88 3.87 4.55
C MET A 603 22.10 5.37 4.35
N CYS A 604 23.34 5.85 4.32
CA CYS A 604 23.63 7.28 4.18
C CYS A 604 24.79 7.53 3.21
N GLU A 605 24.46 7.93 1.97
CA GLU A 605 25.45 8.31 0.95
C GLU A 605 25.27 9.75 0.43
N TRP A 606 24.63 10.58 1.26
CA TRP A 606 24.37 12.01 1.03
C TRP A 606 23.60 12.36 -0.25
N GLY A 607 22.86 11.40 -0.81
CA GLY A 607 22.11 11.55 -2.05
C GLY A 607 22.91 11.58 -3.34
N TRP A 608 24.23 11.33 -3.28
CA TRP A 608 25.15 11.46 -4.41
C TRP A 608 24.87 10.51 -5.58
N GLN A 609 24.18 9.39 -5.35
CA GLN A 609 23.84 8.39 -6.37
C GLN A 609 22.33 8.13 -6.45
N ASP A 610 21.51 9.18 -6.25
CA ASP A 610 20.04 9.15 -6.35
C ASP A 610 19.40 7.92 -5.65
N PRO A 611 19.66 7.68 -4.33
CA PRO A 611 19.37 6.40 -3.71
C PRO A 611 17.91 5.98 -3.77
N ALA A 612 16.96 6.92 -3.86
CA ALA A 612 15.56 6.67 -4.21
C ALA A 612 15.29 5.64 -5.30
N THR A 613 16.16 5.62 -6.32
CA THR A 613 16.01 4.80 -7.52
C THR A 613 16.40 3.33 -7.31
N TRP A 614 17.23 3.03 -6.30
CA TRP A 614 17.79 1.68 -6.07
C TRP A 614 17.72 1.21 -4.61
N ALA A 615 17.86 2.09 -3.64
CA ALA A 615 18.03 1.79 -2.22
C ALA A 615 16.86 0.99 -1.60
N LYS A 616 15.65 1.06 -2.18
CA LYS A 616 14.51 0.20 -1.82
C LYS A 616 14.77 -1.30 -1.98
N THR A 617 15.76 -1.71 -2.77
CA THR A 617 16.18 -3.11 -2.86
C THR A 617 17.20 -3.48 -1.79
N VAL A 618 17.77 -2.51 -1.07
CA VAL A 618 18.98 -2.70 -0.24
C VAL A 618 18.79 -2.32 1.23
N GLY A 619 18.11 -1.22 1.55
CA GLY A 619 17.89 -0.68 2.91
C GLY A 619 16.41 -0.56 3.29
N ASN A 620 16.13 -0.48 4.59
CA ASN A 620 14.79 -0.18 5.13
C ASN A 620 14.49 1.33 5.14
N SER A 621 15.53 2.17 5.13
CA SER A 621 15.47 3.60 4.78
C SER A 621 16.84 4.09 4.32
N TRP A 622 16.91 5.30 3.76
CA TRP A 622 18.13 5.85 3.22
C TRP A 622 18.09 7.38 3.12
N ARG A 623 19.21 8.03 3.46
CA ARG A 623 19.39 9.47 3.26
C ARG A 623 19.66 9.77 1.79
N THR A 624 19.07 10.86 1.31
CA THR A 624 19.00 11.34 -0.07
C THR A 624 19.42 12.82 -0.22
N THR A 625 19.79 13.49 0.88
CA THR A 625 20.47 14.80 0.93
C THR A 625 21.68 14.77 1.90
N GLY A 626 22.31 15.93 2.14
CA GLY A 626 23.43 16.10 3.08
C GLY A 626 23.04 15.91 4.55
N ASP A 627 24.01 16.08 5.46
CA ASP A 627 23.71 16.17 6.90
C ASP A 627 22.90 17.43 7.20
N ILE A 628 21.86 17.31 8.03
CA ILE A 628 21.14 18.47 8.58
C ILE A 628 21.94 19.13 9.70
N GLU A 629 21.83 20.45 9.80
CA GLU A 629 22.35 21.26 10.90
C GLU A 629 21.20 21.95 11.63
N ASP A 630 21.38 22.25 12.92
CA ASP A 630 20.45 23.07 13.72
C ASP A 630 20.48 24.57 13.31
N ASN A 631 20.05 24.87 12.09
CA ASN A 631 19.75 26.22 11.63
C ASN A 631 18.71 26.23 10.50
N TRP A 632 17.98 27.34 10.37
CA TRP A 632 16.88 27.50 9.43
C TRP A 632 17.27 27.27 7.97
N ASN A 633 18.46 27.69 7.55
CA ASN A 633 18.90 27.56 6.16
C ASN A 633 19.20 26.10 5.82
N SER A 634 19.85 25.36 6.73
CA SER A 634 20.06 23.91 6.56
C SER A 634 18.70 23.21 6.50
N MET A 635 17.86 23.31 7.54
CA MET A 635 16.56 22.63 7.57
C MET A 635 15.66 22.97 6.37
N THR A 636 15.55 24.25 5.98
CA THR A 636 14.78 24.64 4.78
C THR A 636 15.39 24.12 3.48
N SER A 637 16.71 24.05 3.36
CA SER A 637 17.37 23.51 2.16
C SER A 637 17.27 21.99 2.06
N ILE A 638 17.33 21.27 3.18
CA ILE A 638 17.06 19.84 3.29
C ILE A 638 15.59 19.58 2.94
N ALA A 639 14.64 20.35 3.47
CA ALA A 639 13.22 20.24 3.13
C ALA A 639 12.90 20.59 1.65
N ASP A 640 13.55 21.61 1.08
CA ASP A 640 13.45 21.93 -0.37
C ASP A 640 14.12 20.89 -1.24
N ALA A 641 15.10 20.19 -0.68
CA ALA A 641 15.71 19.01 -1.21
C ALA A 641 15.02 17.73 -0.69
N ASN A 642 13.75 17.77 -0.18
CA ASN A 642 12.93 16.62 0.31
C ASN A 642 11.68 16.14 -0.55
N ASP A 643 10.74 16.96 -0.99
CA ASP A 643 9.57 16.58 -1.84
C ASP A 643 9.72 15.83 -3.25
N ARG A 644 10.87 15.55 -3.92
CA ARG A 644 10.93 14.88 -5.31
C ARG A 644 10.69 13.40 -5.25
N TRP A 645 11.44 12.75 -4.37
CA TRP A 645 11.38 11.31 -4.23
C TRP A 645 10.17 10.88 -3.38
N ALA A 646 9.27 11.81 -3.02
CA ALA A 646 7.98 11.54 -2.37
C ALA A 646 7.17 10.42 -3.05
N SER A 647 7.31 10.31 -4.37
CA SER A 647 6.68 9.29 -5.22
C SER A 647 7.33 7.89 -5.12
N TYR A 648 8.52 7.77 -4.54
CA TYR A 648 9.32 6.55 -4.41
C TYR A 648 9.27 5.95 -3.00
N ALA A 649 8.42 6.48 -2.11
CA ALA A 649 8.41 6.17 -0.70
C ALA A 649 7.15 5.41 -0.26
N GLY A 650 7.32 4.43 0.62
CA GLY A 650 6.25 3.56 1.11
C GLY A 650 6.76 2.59 2.19
N PRO A 651 5.89 1.77 2.80
CA PRO A 651 6.30 0.80 3.82
C PRO A 651 7.49 -0.05 3.35
N GLY A 652 8.64 0.12 4.02
CA GLY A 652 9.93 -0.47 3.62
C GLY A 652 10.93 0.46 2.93
N GLY A 653 10.66 1.76 2.73
CA GLY A 653 11.65 2.69 2.15
C GLY A 653 11.17 4.14 1.91
N TRP A 654 12.05 5.14 2.11
CA TRP A 654 11.71 6.57 2.33
C TRP A 654 12.80 7.52 1.72
N ASN A 655 12.60 8.85 1.48
CA ASN A 655 13.21 9.56 0.30
C ASN A 655 13.20 11.16 0.17
N GLU A 656 14.03 11.86 -0.66
CA GLU A 656 14.18 13.38 -0.76
C GLU A 656 14.44 14.24 -2.14
N ASN A 657 13.89 15.47 -2.39
CA ASN A 657 13.76 16.46 -3.56
C ASN A 657 14.91 17.05 -4.41
N SER A 658 14.48 17.55 -5.58
CA SER A 658 14.62 18.88 -6.20
C SER A 658 13.78 18.83 -7.52
N ASN A 659 13.02 19.82 -8.04
CA ASN A 659 12.91 21.27 -7.81
C ASN A 659 11.60 21.83 -8.45
N LEU A 660 11.04 22.98 -8.00
CA LEU A 660 10.13 23.84 -8.81
C LEU A 660 10.40 25.34 -8.54
N SER A 661 10.66 26.12 -9.58
CA SER A 661 11.24 27.48 -9.42
C SER A 661 10.22 28.62 -9.51
N GLY A 662 10.00 29.34 -8.40
CA GLY A 662 9.53 30.74 -8.41
C GLY A 662 8.13 30.99 -7.82
N PHE A 663 8.10 31.38 -6.54
CA PHE A 663 6.94 31.83 -5.75
C PHE A 663 5.79 30.81 -5.55
N LEU A 664 5.36 30.69 -4.27
CA LEU A 664 4.43 29.70 -3.74
C LEU A 664 4.91 28.25 -3.86
N ILE A 665 5.37 27.67 -2.75
CA ILE A 665 5.53 26.22 -2.60
C ILE A 665 4.21 25.67 -2.08
N TYR A 666 3.46 25.03 -2.98
CA TYR A 666 2.31 24.22 -2.64
C TYR A 666 2.80 22.82 -2.26
N VAL A 667 2.39 22.29 -1.10
CA VAL A 667 2.67 20.90 -0.71
C VAL A 667 1.38 20.10 -0.82
N ILE A 668 1.33 19.22 -1.82
CA ILE A 668 0.20 18.33 -2.11
C ILE A 668 0.13 17.20 -1.06
N ALA A 669 -1.06 16.69 -0.79
CA ALA A 669 -1.31 15.74 0.28
C ALA A 669 -0.60 14.37 0.10
N LEU A 670 -0.15 13.81 1.25
CA LEU A 670 0.07 12.38 1.50
C LEU A 670 1.15 11.65 0.66
N ARG A 671 2.41 12.11 0.68
CA ARG A 671 3.57 11.35 0.15
C ARG A 671 4.78 11.40 1.11
N ILE A 672 5.63 10.37 1.11
CA ILE A 672 6.50 10.01 2.24
C ILE A 672 7.99 10.20 1.92
N LEU A 673 8.85 10.40 2.92
CA LEU A 673 10.13 11.12 2.80
C LEU A 673 11.16 10.76 3.92
N ASP A 674 12.48 10.93 3.73
CA ASP A 674 13.58 10.61 4.71
C ASP A 674 14.67 11.71 4.85
N PRO A 675 14.34 12.89 5.39
CA PRO A 675 15.24 14.04 5.51
C PRO A 675 16.18 14.06 6.73
N ASP A 676 16.86 12.97 7.05
CA ASP A 676 17.81 12.93 8.18
C ASP A 676 17.18 13.27 9.55
N MET A 677 18.01 13.49 10.57
CA MET A 677 17.62 13.52 11.98
C MET A 677 16.80 14.76 12.41
N LEU A 678 16.04 14.60 13.50
CA LEU A 678 15.19 15.65 14.05
C LEU A 678 16.00 16.55 15.00
N GLU A 679 16.66 17.55 14.42
CA GLU A 679 17.29 18.68 15.13
C GLU A 679 16.25 19.58 15.85
N VAL A 680 15.83 19.19 17.06
CA VAL A 680 14.88 19.98 17.87
C VAL A 680 15.43 20.15 19.30
N GLY A 681 15.71 21.40 19.69
CA GLY A 681 16.16 21.77 21.04
C GLY A 681 17.66 21.93 21.25
N ASN A 682 18.48 22.01 20.20
CA ASN A 682 19.94 22.20 20.30
C ASN A 682 20.38 23.68 20.40
N GLY A 683 19.48 24.64 20.13
CA GLY A 683 19.62 26.07 20.41
C GLY A 683 19.95 26.98 19.22
N GLY A 684 20.15 26.43 18.02
CA GLY A 684 20.43 27.17 16.78
C GLY A 684 19.20 27.60 15.97
N MET A 685 18.02 27.07 16.29
CA MET A 685 16.71 27.52 15.78
C MET A 685 15.79 28.00 16.90
N THR A 686 14.78 28.79 16.54
CA THR A 686 13.70 29.25 17.44
C THR A 686 12.58 28.20 17.58
N THR A 687 11.72 28.36 18.59
CA THR A 687 10.56 27.49 18.82
C THR A 687 9.62 27.35 17.62
N GLU A 688 9.44 28.42 16.85
CA GLU A 688 8.60 28.41 15.63
C GLU A 688 9.27 27.67 14.48
N GLU A 689 10.58 27.79 14.35
CA GLU A 689 11.39 27.08 13.36
C GLU A 689 11.46 25.57 13.68
N TYR A 690 11.65 25.20 14.96
CA TYR A 690 11.52 23.82 15.43
C TYR A 690 10.11 23.24 15.23
N ARG A 691 9.06 24.06 15.41
CA ARG A 691 7.68 23.65 15.12
C ARG A 691 7.48 23.36 13.64
N ALA A 692 8.02 24.21 12.75
CA ALA A 692 8.00 23.99 11.31
C ALA A 692 8.74 22.69 10.93
N HIS A 693 9.97 22.53 11.40
CA HIS A 693 10.80 21.33 11.22
C HIS A 693 10.07 20.04 11.63
N PHE A 694 9.60 19.94 12.88
CA PHE A 694 8.87 18.75 13.35
C PHE A 694 7.56 18.51 12.59
N SER A 695 6.84 19.57 12.20
CA SER A 695 5.63 19.44 11.37
C SER A 695 5.97 18.88 9.99
N ILE A 696 7.01 19.40 9.34
CA ILE A 696 7.49 18.94 8.04
C ILE A 696 7.93 17.48 8.14
N TRP A 697 8.77 17.11 9.12
CA TRP A 697 9.24 15.73 9.32
C TRP A 697 8.07 14.77 9.64
N ALA A 698 7.03 15.23 10.33
CA ALA A 698 5.82 14.45 10.60
C ALA A 698 4.90 14.28 9.37
N LEU A 699 4.75 15.31 8.51
CA LEU A 699 4.01 15.22 7.24
C LEU A 699 4.78 14.36 6.21
N ALA A 700 6.09 14.53 6.19
CA ALA A 700 7.07 13.76 5.46
C ALA A 700 7.11 12.28 5.87
N LYS A 701 6.74 11.94 7.12
CA LYS A 701 7.06 10.65 7.76
C LYS A 701 8.58 10.34 7.69
N ALA A 702 9.39 11.34 7.99
CA ALA A 702 10.82 11.18 8.25
C ALA A 702 11.06 10.20 9.42
N PRO A 703 12.26 9.60 9.54
CA PRO A 703 12.80 9.16 10.82
C PRO A 703 12.72 10.27 11.88
N LEU A 704 11.88 10.10 12.89
CA LEU A 704 11.85 11.02 14.04
C LEU A 704 12.88 10.57 15.07
N LEU A 705 14.16 10.68 14.68
CA LEU A 705 15.31 10.46 15.55
C LEU A 705 15.74 11.80 16.15
N VAL A 706 15.37 12.04 17.41
CA VAL A 706 15.70 13.29 18.14
C VAL A 706 17.22 13.39 18.33
N GLY A 707 17.81 14.54 17.98
CA GLY A 707 19.26 14.77 18.08
C GLY A 707 19.75 15.44 19.37
N CYS A 708 18.86 15.96 20.23
CA CYS A 708 19.22 16.74 21.42
C CYS A 708 19.43 15.90 22.69
N ASP A 709 19.91 16.52 23.77
CA ASP A 709 19.99 15.87 25.08
C ASP A 709 18.61 15.73 25.75
N ILE A 710 18.02 14.55 25.66
CA ILE A 710 16.75 14.18 26.33
C ILE A 710 16.82 14.35 27.86
N GLN A 711 18.01 14.34 28.47
CA GLN A 711 18.19 14.46 29.92
C GLN A 711 18.13 15.92 30.41
N ALA A 712 18.62 16.86 29.60
CA ALA A 712 18.58 18.31 29.87
C ALA A 712 17.48 19.06 29.09
N MET A 713 16.73 18.36 28.23
CA MET A 713 15.66 18.88 27.37
C MET A 713 14.66 19.78 28.13
N ASP A 714 14.42 20.98 27.59
CA ASP A 714 13.48 21.92 28.19
C ASP A 714 12.00 21.56 27.90
N ASN A 715 11.09 22.18 28.66
CA ASN A 715 9.65 21.90 28.53
C ASN A 715 9.12 22.28 27.13
N THR A 716 9.68 23.31 26.50
CA THR A 716 9.31 23.76 25.15
C THR A 716 9.60 22.68 24.11
N THR A 717 10.82 22.15 24.13
CA THR A 717 11.31 21.08 23.27
C THR A 717 10.50 19.80 23.48
N TYR A 718 10.25 19.44 24.74
CA TYR A 718 9.40 18.31 25.09
C TYR A 718 7.96 18.46 24.58
N GLU A 719 7.32 19.63 24.75
CA GLU A 719 5.96 19.88 24.26
C GLU A 719 5.86 19.81 22.72
N LEU A 720 6.88 20.25 21.99
CA LEU A 720 6.96 20.06 20.53
C LEU A 720 6.98 18.57 20.17
N ILE A 721 7.98 17.80 20.63
CA ILE A 721 8.19 16.42 20.18
C ILE A 721 7.19 15.42 20.78
N SER A 722 6.50 15.79 21.87
CA SER A 722 5.45 14.98 22.50
C SER A 722 4.03 15.24 21.95
N ASN A 723 3.86 16.17 21.00
CA ASN A 723 2.55 16.50 20.43
C ASN A 723 1.92 15.28 19.73
N ARG A 724 0.92 14.70 20.39
CA ARG A 724 0.23 13.47 19.96
C ARG A 724 -0.55 13.62 18.67
N GLU A 725 -1.00 14.83 18.30
CA GLU A 725 -1.74 15.04 17.06
C GLU A 725 -0.79 15.08 15.85
N VAL A 726 0.38 15.68 16.00
CA VAL A 726 1.44 15.69 14.98
C VAL A 726 2.05 14.29 14.83
N VAL A 727 2.34 13.60 15.94
CA VAL A 727 2.76 12.18 15.93
C VAL A 727 1.68 11.28 15.32
N ALA A 728 0.38 11.57 15.50
CA ALA A 728 -0.67 10.81 14.83
C ALA A 728 -0.64 10.96 13.31
N VAL A 729 -0.31 12.14 12.76
CA VAL A 729 -0.05 12.31 11.33
C VAL A 729 1.17 11.48 10.90
N TRP A 730 2.24 11.47 11.69
CA TRP A 730 3.42 10.66 11.41
C TRP A 730 3.10 9.15 11.32
N THR A 731 2.42 8.58 12.33
CA THR A 731 2.25 7.11 12.50
C THR A 731 1.54 6.33 11.38
N GLY A 732 0.80 6.97 10.47
CA GLY A 732 0.09 6.21 9.43
C GLY A 732 -0.65 7.04 8.37
N PRO A 733 -1.37 6.40 7.43
CA PRO A 733 -2.24 7.09 6.49
C PRO A 733 -3.48 7.66 7.20
N LEU A 734 -3.94 8.84 6.76
CA LEU A 734 -5.06 9.54 7.39
C LEU A 734 -6.40 8.95 6.94
N ARG A 735 -7.12 8.32 7.87
CA ARG A 735 -8.31 7.51 7.58
C ARG A 735 -9.57 8.35 7.39
N GLY A 736 -10.33 8.08 6.32
CA GLY A 736 -11.61 8.72 6.02
C GLY A 736 -11.46 10.06 5.28
N ASN A 737 -10.77 10.04 4.14
CA ASN A 737 -10.54 11.18 3.23
C ASN A 737 -9.96 12.43 3.92
N LYS A 738 -9.24 12.24 5.03
CA LYS A 738 -8.59 13.31 5.79
C LYS A 738 -7.30 13.74 5.08
N VAL A 739 -7.11 15.05 4.95
CA VAL A 739 -5.89 15.66 4.40
C VAL A 739 -5.14 16.36 5.52
N ALA A 740 -3.84 16.07 5.66
CA ALA A 740 -2.95 16.94 6.43
C ALA A 740 -2.36 17.99 5.49
N VAL A 741 -2.29 19.23 5.98
CA VAL A 741 -1.69 20.38 5.28
C VAL A 741 -0.89 21.20 6.27
N ILE A 742 0.26 21.71 5.84
CA ILE A 742 1.04 22.70 6.59
C ILE A 742 0.92 24.03 5.84
N LEU A 743 0.50 25.08 6.54
CA LEU A 743 0.70 26.46 6.11
C LEU A 743 2.02 26.92 6.72
N TRP A 744 3.01 27.24 5.87
CA TRP A 744 4.38 27.54 6.28
C TRP A 744 4.81 28.91 5.77
N ASN A 745 5.14 29.83 6.68
CA ASN A 745 5.79 31.08 6.32
C ASN A 745 7.31 30.89 6.27
N ARG A 746 7.92 31.19 5.13
CA ARG A 746 9.37 31.08 4.92
C ARG A 746 10.10 32.42 4.87
N SER A 747 9.37 33.52 4.96
CA SER A 747 9.96 34.87 4.97
C SER A 747 10.32 35.32 6.39
N SER A 748 11.30 36.20 6.49
CA SER A 748 11.76 36.86 7.71
C SER A 748 10.79 37.94 8.23
N SER A 749 9.48 37.74 8.02
CA SER A 749 8.42 38.74 8.19
C SER A 749 7.05 38.06 8.24
N ASN A 750 6.08 38.65 8.92
CA ASN A 750 4.73 38.08 9.01
C ASN A 750 4.05 38.00 7.63
N ALA A 751 3.41 36.88 7.34
CA ALA A 751 2.76 36.62 6.05
C ALA A 751 1.44 35.86 6.22
N THR A 752 0.45 36.17 5.38
CA THR A 752 -0.77 35.37 5.25
C THR A 752 -0.52 34.22 4.27
N VAL A 753 -0.39 32.99 4.77
CA VAL A 753 -0.25 31.79 3.94
C VAL A 753 -1.63 31.17 3.71
N THR A 754 -1.86 30.61 2.53
CA THR A 754 -3.15 30.06 2.10
C THR A 754 -2.96 28.81 1.26
N ALA A 755 -3.80 27.80 1.48
CA ALA A 755 -3.95 26.65 0.59
C ALA A 755 -5.41 26.57 0.13
N CYS A 756 -5.64 26.59 -1.19
CA CYS A 756 -6.95 26.37 -1.78
C CYS A 756 -7.18 24.87 -2.02
N TRP A 757 -8.43 24.44 -2.13
CA TRP A 757 -8.79 23.02 -2.25
C TRP A 757 -8.19 22.38 -3.53
N SER A 758 -8.16 23.15 -4.62
CA SER A 758 -7.45 22.84 -5.87
C SER A 758 -5.98 22.44 -5.67
N ASP A 759 -5.33 23.00 -4.66
CA ASP A 759 -3.88 22.95 -4.48
C ASP A 759 -3.46 21.75 -3.62
N ILE A 760 -4.41 21.16 -2.89
CA ILE A 760 -4.20 20.05 -1.94
C ILE A 760 -5.05 18.81 -2.27
N GLY A 761 -5.63 18.75 -3.46
CA GLY A 761 -6.38 17.60 -3.96
C GLY A 761 -7.78 17.42 -3.35
N LEU A 762 -8.41 18.50 -2.88
CA LEU A 762 -9.81 18.49 -2.44
C LEU A 762 -10.73 19.04 -3.54
N GLU A 763 -11.91 18.44 -3.70
CA GLU A 763 -12.95 18.97 -4.58
C GLU A 763 -13.37 20.38 -4.13
N PRO A 764 -13.50 21.38 -5.03
CA PRO A 764 -13.75 22.78 -4.65
C PRO A 764 -15.00 23.01 -3.78
N GLY A 765 -16.01 22.15 -3.92
CA GLY A 765 -17.24 22.17 -3.11
C GLY A 765 -17.14 21.48 -1.74
N THR A 766 -15.99 20.91 -1.38
CA THR A 766 -15.82 20.16 -0.13
C THR A 766 -15.89 21.11 1.07
N ILE A 767 -16.70 20.75 2.06
CA ILE A 767 -16.70 21.40 3.38
C ILE A 767 -15.94 20.50 4.35
N VAL A 768 -14.97 21.06 5.07
CA VAL A 768 -14.13 20.34 6.05
C VAL A 768 -14.24 20.95 7.43
N ASP A 769 -14.01 20.13 8.46
CA ASP A 769 -13.59 20.60 9.77
C ASP A 769 -12.06 20.55 9.82
N ALA A 770 -11.43 21.72 9.97
CA ALA A 770 -9.98 21.89 10.01
C ALA A 770 -9.49 21.88 11.46
N ARG A 771 -8.89 20.77 11.89
CA ARG A 771 -8.25 20.62 13.20
C ARG A 771 -6.86 21.25 13.15
N ASP A 772 -6.58 22.30 13.92
CA ASP A 772 -5.23 22.82 14.12
C ASP A 772 -4.51 21.94 15.16
N LEU A 773 -3.38 21.36 14.79
CA LEU A 773 -2.67 20.37 15.62
C LEU A 773 -1.81 21.03 16.70
N TRP A 774 -1.56 22.34 16.61
CA TRP A 774 -0.68 23.08 17.52
C TRP A 774 -1.45 23.98 18.49
N GLU A 775 -2.55 24.59 18.04
CA GLU A 775 -3.50 25.26 18.95
C GLU A 775 -4.44 24.27 19.65
N HIS A 776 -4.50 23.02 19.19
CA HIS A 776 -5.54 22.06 19.55
C HIS A 776 -6.96 22.62 19.35
N SER A 777 -7.13 23.51 18.36
CA SER A 777 -8.37 24.20 17.99
C SER A 777 -9.02 23.53 16.77
N THR A 778 -10.29 23.85 16.45
CA THR A 778 -10.96 23.30 15.26
C THR A 778 -11.84 24.36 14.61
N GLN A 779 -11.51 24.73 13.37
CA GLN A 779 -12.35 25.60 12.54
C GLN A 779 -13.38 24.72 11.83
N THR A 780 -14.66 24.93 12.12
CA THR A 780 -15.75 24.11 11.55
C THR A 780 -16.29 24.70 10.25
N SER A 781 -16.66 23.82 9.32
CA SER A 781 -17.30 24.19 8.05
C SER A 781 -16.45 25.07 7.11
N VAL A 782 -15.15 24.85 7.06
CA VAL A 782 -14.22 25.55 6.15
C VAL A 782 -14.42 25.04 4.71
N SER A 783 -14.41 25.94 3.72
CA SER A 783 -14.70 25.60 2.31
C SER A 783 -13.87 26.41 1.31
N GLY A 784 -13.50 25.78 0.19
CA GLY A 784 -12.72 26.37 -0.90
C GLY A 784 -11.24 26.62 -0.61
N LYS A 785 -10.89 27.06 0.61
CA LYS A 785 -9.51 27.30 1.06
C LYS A 785 -9.39 27.38 2.58
N ILE A 786 -8.16 27.25 3.08
CA ILE A 786 -7.76 27.61 4.44
C ILE A 786 -6.61 28.64 4.40
N SER A 787 -6.65 29.62 5.30
CA SER A 787 -5.68 30.71 5.39
C SER A 787 -5.27 30.92 6.85
N ALA A 788 -4.01 31.31 7.09
CA ALA A 788 -3.53 31.75 8.39
C ALA A 788 -2.55 32.92 8.22
N GLU A 789 -2.62 33.89 9.13
CA GLU A 789 -1.49 34.80 9.37
C GLU A 789 -0.47 34.06 10.24
N LEU A 790 0.80 34.15 9.85
CA LEU A 790 1.92 33.46 10.48
C LEU A 790 3.04 34.46 10.71
N ASP A 791 3.65 34.42 11.90
CA ASP A 791 4.88 35.15 12.20
C ASP A 791 6.04 34.68 11.31
N SER A 792 7.15 35.43 11.34
CA SER A 792 8.41 35.05 10.67
C SER A 792 8.76 33.59 10.95
N HIS A 793 8.99 32.81 9.88
CA HIS A 793 9.39 31.40 9.93
C HIS A 793 8.38 30.42 10.58
N ALA A 794 7.22 30.89 11.05
CA ALA A 794 6.23 30.07 11.73
C ALA A 794 5.44 29.15 10.79
N CYS A 795 4.81 28.13 11.36
CA CYS A 795 3.89 27.24 10.65
C CYS A 795 2.61 26.96 11.45
N LYS A 796 1.56 26.56 10.73
CA LYS A 796 0.40 25.86 11.28
C LYS A 796 0.21 24.55 10.54
N MET A 797 -0.06 23.48 11.29
CA MET A 797 -0.34 22.15 10.77
C MET A 797 -1.81 21.84 11.02
N TYR A 798 -2.53 21.42 9.99
CA TYR A 798 -3.95 21.08 10.08
C TYR A 798 -4.22 19.64 9.64
N VAL A 799 -5.21 19.00 10.26
CA VAL A 799 -5.92 17.85 9.68
C VAL A 799 -7.32 18.30 9.26
N LEU A 800 -7.50 18.43 7.95
CA LEU A 800 -8.78 18.69 7.31
C LEU A 800 -9.60 17.39 7.28
N THR A 801 -10.81 17.42 7.84
CA THR A 801 -11.73 16.28 7.87
C THR A 801 -12.97 16.64 7.06
N PRO A 802 -13.19 16.07 5.86
CA PRO A 802 -14.41 16.30 5.11
C PRO A 802 -15.65 15.96 5.93
N ARG A 803 -16.64 16.85 5.89
CA ARG A 803 -17.98 16.57 6.41
C ARG A 803 -18.66 15.62 5.42
N ARG A 804 -19.05 14.43 5.89
CA ARG A 804 -20.09 13.64 5.20
C ARG A 804 -21.37 14.50 5.25
N TYR A 805 -22.00 14.73 4.10
CA TYR A 805 -23.31 15.36 3.98
C TYR A 805 -24.42 14.37 4.36
#